data_AF-A0A164XGI6-F1
#
_entry.id   AF-A0A164XGI6-F1
#
_cell.length_a   1.000
_cell.length_b   1.000
_cell.length_c   1.000
_cell.angle_alpha   90.00
_cell.angle_beta   90.00
_cell.angle_gamma   90.00
#
_symmetry.space_group_name_H-M   'P 1'
#
loop_
_entity.id
_entity.type
_entity.pdbx_description
1 polymer ?
#
loop_
_entity_poly.entity_id
_entity_poly.type
_entity_poly.pdbx_seq_one_letter_code
_entity_poly.pdbx_strand_id
1 'polypeptide(L)'
;MAAPASMTTKDITGRFYLNKTLSDPTDKFFALQGMSWATRTVIAIANLTLDVNHFTDEKGVEHINIRQTLSGGIKGTTENRALDWTERHNEDHIFGAVISKTRRAKLEEISEEFLKTDWLPEVNEDGVIHSYVITDKEKNKNDWIVDQTWGFEQIEGEKRYARHLKLIANGGKDTLEVKLIYDYHPMPWLEREYHLRYFRFSLHLETRLKKLTRPLASLWIFALFAAAYIVSLAFLVRSQAFLTPADSYVTCTSTYWLPDAGCGLDGSQCEPFDNSTFEFRCPSGCSTTILQNPRAVGDQEPVFVPLIIGGGDQNTNGSSGTYRGDSFICASAIHAGIISNSRGGCGTLSLVANFTDFVSSTAHGLTSTAFPSVFPLSFVFTPSSSLNHCEDLRNDALAFNIIVTCILFLLLSPPPIVAFWSLVCIGFWHVTFFSQPRENPPPISDAFGTFLPALFVAYAFWRVAWRKVLPSFSNIPLERAIWYLAPFWAGVEVNVITDKIPVDRLIASDIRERHGALAAVIIIALVLLVLVVNQVRVIRKTGLLPFYILCYVAAALTVLVFSQMPGLEFHLHHYFAAIALIPIAFLPTRLSAIYQAFLLGMFLNGVAAFDFASIFETHAEIVRDGAVGSELPTFATNSTGWNSSLPLVNQTISWNPFPDDDNDWDSFSLMVDDVERLASNALNYSLALLQPGIPHFFRLAFSSDGVSGDYTRAAIVLANGSWIDPPSGASE
;
A
#
# COMPACT_ATOMS: atom_id res chain seq x y z
N MET A 1 -23.88 7.16 14.84
CA MET A 1 -23.02 8.14 14.13
C MET A 1 -23.89 9.32 13.73
N ALA A 2 -23.28 10.46 13.43
CA ALA A 2 -23.96 11.59 12.82
C ALA A 2 -24.74 11.18 11.55
N ALA A 3 -25.90 11.81 11.34
CA ALA A 3 -26.63 11.71 10.08
C ALA A 3 -25.81 12.35 8.94
N PRO A 4 -25.93 11.85 7.69
CA PRO A 4 -25.23 12.43 6.55
C PRO A 4 -25.57 13.90 6.39
N ALA A 5 -24.59 14.75 6.07
CA ALA A 5 -24.84 16.18 5.88
C ALA A 5 -25.90 16.48 4.80
N SER A 6 -26.03 15.61 3.79
CA SER A 6 -27.02 15.73 2.71
C SER A 6 -28.43 15.27 3.09
N MET A 7 -28.61 14.62 4.23
CA MET A 7 -29.91 14.14 4.70
C MET A 7 -30.67 15.31 5.31
N THR A 8 -31.91 15.57 4.89
CA THR A 8 -32.74 16.65 5.44
C THR A 8 -34.10 16.11 5.83
N THR A 9 -35.01 16.93 6.39
CA THR A 9 -36.35 16.44 6.73
C THR A 9 -37.15 16.02 5.51
N LYS A 10 -36.75 16.42 4.29
CA LYS A 10 -37.36 15.98 3.01
C LYS A 10 -36.99 14.56 2.58
N ASP A 11 -35.90 14.01 3.11
CA ASP A 11 -35.54 12.61 2.93
C ASP A 11 -34.77 12.13 4.16
N ILE A 12 -35.49 11.38 4.99
CA ILE A 12 -34.94 10.75 6.20
C ILE A 12 -34.76 9.25 6.01
N THR A 13 -34.70 8.78 4.76
CA THR A 13 -34.54 7.36 4.45
C THR A 13 -33.21 6.84 5.02
N GLY A 14 -33.29 5.85 5.89
CA GLY A 14 -32.13 5.39 6.63
C GLY A 14 -32.46 4.42 7.76
N ARG A 15 -31.40 3.87 8.34
CA ARG A 15 -31.48 3.07 9.56
C ARG A 15 -30.96 3.89 10.73
N PHE A 16 -31.72 3.93 11.81
CA PHE A 16 -31.42 4.74 12.99
C PHE A 16 -31.50 3.90 14.26
N TYR A 17 -30.60 4.16 15.21
CA TYR A 17 -30.61 3.55 16.54
C TYR A 17 -30.92 4.60 17.59
N LEU A 18 -31.83 4.31 18.52
CA LEU A 18 -32.08 5.21 19.65
C LEU A 18 -30.85 5.29 20.54
N ASN A 19 -30.30 6.50 20.70
CA ASN A 19 -29.19 6.75 21.61
C ASN A 19 -29.74 7.08 22.99
N LYS A 20 -29.80 6.07 23.87
CA LYS A 20 -30.35 6.21 25.22
C LYS A 20 -29.54 7.14 26.14
N THR A 21 -28.27 7.38 25.84
CA THR A 21 -27.41 8.25 26.65
C THR A 21 -27.68 9.72 26.36
N LEU A 22 -28.00 10.05 25.11
CA LEU A 22 -28.34 11.41 24.69
C LEU A 22 -29.84 11.71 24.66
N SER A 23 -30.69 10.69 24.80
CA SER A 23 -32.14 10.85 24.87
C SER A 23 -32.61 11.04 26.32
N ASP A 24 -33.74 11.69 26.49
CA ASP A 24 -34.39 11.80 27.80
C ASP A 24 -34.94 10.44 28.28
N PRO A 25 -35.04 10.23 29.61
CA PRO A 25 -35.61 9.01 30.17
C PRO A 25 -37.06 8.79 29.76
N THR A 26 -37.34 7.67 29.08
CA THR A 26 -38.68 7.36 28.53
C THR A 26 -39.60 6.57 29.46
N ASP A 27 -39.14 6.23 30.68
CA ASP A 27 -39.90 5.36 31.59
C ASP A 27 -41.24 5.97 32.02
N LYS A 28 -41.22 7.22 32.47
CA LYS A 28 -42.43 7.96 32.86
C LYS A 28 -43.35 8.23 31.67
N PHE A 29 -42.78 8.50 30.50
CA PHE A 29 -43.51 8.67 29.24
C PHE A 29 -44.36 7.44 28.93
N PHE A 30 -43.76 6.25 28.96
CA PHE A 30 -44.46 5.01 28.74
C PHE A 30 -45.46 4.65 29.85
N ALA A 31 -45.15 4.99 31.10
CA ALA A 31 -46.05 4.73 32.23
C ALA A 31 -47.37 5.51 32.10
N LEU A 32 -47.30 6.78 31.72
CA LEU A 32 -48.46 7.65 31.51
C LEU A 32 -49.32 7.22 30.31
N GLN A 33 -48.76 6.46 29.38
CA GLN A 33 -49.50 5.86 28.26
C GLN A 33 -50.16 4.52 28.61
N GLY A 34 -50.07 4.08 29.87
CA GLY A 34 -50.70 2.86 30.38
C GLY A 34 -49.87 1.59 30.21
N MET A 35 -48.57 1.69 29.90
CA MET A 35 -47.72 0.49 29.80
C MET A 35 -47.38 -0.11 31.17
N SER A 36 -47.50 -1.45 31.23
CA SER A 36 -47.12 -2.22 32.41
C SER A 36 -45.64 -2.04 32.76
N TRP A 37 -45.31 -2.12 34.05
CA TRP A 37 -43.92 -2.05 34.52
C TRP A 37 -43.01 -3.10 33.84
N ALA A 38 -43.50 -4.33 33.66
CA ALA A 38 -42.73 -5.40 33.01
C ALA A 38 -42.38 -5.05 31.55
N THR A 39 -43.33 -4.50 30.79
CA THR A 39 -43.11 -4.07 29.40
C THR A 39 -42.10 -2.93 29.33
N ARG A 40 -42.20 -1.95 30.24
CA ARG A 40 -41.27 -0.80 30.30
C ARG A 40 -39.85 -1.23 30.63
N THR A 41 -39.66 -2.14 31.58
CA THR A 41 -38.35 -2.70 31.93
C THR A 41 -37.71 -3.41 30.73
N VAL A 42 -38.50 -4.17 29.96
CA VAL A 42 -38.02 -4.84 28.75
C VAL A 42 -37.59 -3.83 27.68
N ILE A 43 -38.38 -2.78 27.43
CA ILE A 43 -38.03 -1.72 26.47
C ILE A 43 -36.79 -0.93 26.93
N ALA A 44 -36.66 -0.67 28.23
CA ALA A 44 -35.52 0.03 28.81
C ALA A 44 -34.19 -0.72 28.61
N ILE A 45 -34.22 -2.06 28.55
CA ILE A 45 -33.04 -2.88 28.29
C ILE A 45 -32.81 -3.06 26.78
N ALA A 46 -33.87 -3.16 25.98
CA ALA A 46 -33.78 -3.45 24.54
C ALA A 46 -33.31 -2.25 23.70
N ASN A 47 -32.46 -2.47 22.70
CA ASN A 47 -32.07 -1.44 21.74
C ASN A 47 -33.15 -1.28 20.67
N LEU A 48 -33.62 -0.04 20.47
CA LEU A 48 -34.60 0.34 19.46
C LEU A 48 -33.92 0.73 18.16
N THR A 49 -34.31 0.08 17.06
CA THR A 49 -33.87 0.39 15.70
C THR A 49 -35.06 0.84 14.87
N LEU A 50 -34.91 1.94 14.13
CA LEU A 50 -35.87 2.41 13.13
C LEU A 50 -35.31 2.15 11.73
N ASP A 51 -36.04 1.39 10.93
CA ASP A 51 -35.84 1.31 9.48
C ASP A 51 -36.85 2.24 8.82
N VAL A 52 -36.37 3.36 8.29
CA VAL A 52 -37.19 4.45 7.75
C VAL A 52 -37.10 4.46 6.24
N ASN A 53 -38.25 4.40 5.58
CA ASN A 53 -38.40 4.62 4.16
C ASN A 53 -39.27 5.87 3.93
N HIS A 54 -38.69 6.90 3.30
CA HIS A 54 -39.35 8.16 3.02
C HIS A 54 -39.44 8.35 1.50
N PHE A 55 -40.67 8.41 0.97
CA PHE A 55 -40.92 8.58 -0.46
C PHE A 55 -42.17 9.42 -0.72
N THR A 56 -42.28 9.97 -1.93
CA THR A 56 -43.51 10.62 -2.42
C THR A 56 -44.24 9.67 -3.36
N ASP A 57 -45.55 9.53 -3.21
CA ASP A 57 -46.36 8.69 -4.09
C ASP A 57 -46.71 9.38 -5.43
N GLU A 58 -47.37 8.65 -6.33
CA GLU A 58 -47.79 9.16 -7.65
C GLU A 58 -48.77 10.34 -7.57
N LYS A 59 -49.42 10.54 -6.41
CA LYS A 59 -50.36 11.65 -6.15
C LYS A 59 -49.67 12.86 -5.52
N GLY A 60 -48.36 12.80 -5.32
CA GLY A 60 -47.58 13.88 -4.71
C GLY A 60 -47.66 13.92 -3.18
N VAL A 61 -48.25 12.89 -2.53
CA VAL A 61 -48.31 12.81 -1.06
C VAL A 61 -47.02 12.20 -0.54
N GLU A 62 -46.44 12.83 0.47
CA GLU A 62 -45.24 12.37 1.15
C GLU A 62 -45.59 11.26 2.17
N HIS A 63 -44.82 10.17 2.15
CA HIS A 63 -45.01 9.00 3.00
C HIS A 63 -43.73 8.67 3.77
N ILE A 64 -43.89 8.37 5.05
CA ILE A 64 -42.82 7.92 5.93
C ILE A 64 -43.27 6.61 6.58
N ASN A 65 -42.64 5.51 6.14
CA ASN A 65 -42.87 4.18 6.68
C ASN A 65 -41.70 3.81 7.59
N ILE A 66 -42.00 3.50 8.85
CA ILE A 66 -41.01 3.20 9.88
C ILE A 66 -41.28 1.80 10.41
N ARG A 67 -40.33 0.90 10.23
CA ARG A 67 -40.33 -0.39 10.88
C ARG A 67 -39.46 -0.33 12.14
N GLN A 68 -40.09 -0.49 13.30
CA GLN A 68 -39.38 -0.54 14.56
C GLN A 68 -38.97 -1.97 14.90
N THR A 69 -37.72 -2.16 15.33
CA THR A 69 -37.21 -3.46 15.77
C THR A 69 -36.54 -3.31 17.14
N LEU A 70 -36.93 -4.18 18.09
CA LEU A 70 -36.33 -4.27 19.42
C LEU A 70 -35.38 -5.48 19.48
N SER A 71 -34.20 -5.30 20.07
CA SER A 71 -33.24 -6.40 20.28
C SER A 71 -33.83 -7.52 21.14
N GLY A 72 -33.42 -8.78 20.90
CA GLY A 72 -33.85 -9.93 21.72
C GLY A 72 -35.10 -10.65 21.21
N GLY A 73 -35.51 -10.42 19.96
CA GLY A 73 -36.65 -11.11 19.34
C GLY A 73 -38.02 -10.53 19.71
N ILE A 74 -38.04 -9.38 20.37
CA ILE A 74 -39.26 -8.68 20.76
C ILE A 74 -39.91 -8.05 19.52
N LYS A 75 -41.20 -8.29 19.34
CA LYS A 75 -41.97 -7.72 18.23
C LYS A 75 -42.08 -6.20 18.41
N GLY A 76 -41.41 -5.44 17.55
CA GLY A 76 -41.59 -3.99 17.45
C GLY A 76 -42.84 -3.61 16.64
N THR A 77 -43.09 -2.32 16.50
CA THR A 77 -44.27 -1.75 15.84
C THR A 77 -43.94 -1.28 14.42
N THR A 78 -44.95 -0.97 13.62
CA THR A 78 -44.75 -0.34 12.30
C THR A 78 -45.60 0.91 12.23
N GLU A 79 -45.00 2.03 11.85
CA GLU A 79 -45.69 3.30 11.66
C GLU A 79 -45.74 3.61 10.16
N ASN A 80 -46.93 3.78 9.60
CA ASN A 80 -47.11 4.25 8.23
C ASN A 80 -47.73 5.64 8.29
N ARG A 81 -46.96 6.68 7.94
CA ARG A 81 -47.38 8.08 8.04
C ARG A 81 -47.51 8.66 6.64
N ALA A 82 -48.71 9.08 6.26
CA ALA A 82 -48.92 9.92 5.08
C ALA A 82 -49.07 11.38 5.55
N LEU A 83 -48.32 12.29 4.92
CA LEU A 83 -48.18 13.69 5.34
C LEU A 83 -49.24 14.58 4.69
N ASP A 84 -50.51 14.20 4.85
CA ASP A 84 -51.67 14.91 4.30
C ASP A 84 -52.64 15.42 5.38
N TRP A 85 -52.22 15.36 6.64
CA TRP A 85 -52.98 15.76 7.83
C TRP A 85 -54.35 15.07 8.00
N THR A 86 -54.57 13.95 7.31
CA THR A 86 -55.80 13.16 7.44
C THR A 86 -55.73 12.22 8.64
N GLU A 87 -56.79 12.18 9.43
CA GLU A 87 -56.91 11.30 10.60
C GLU A 87 -57.01 9.84 10.19
N ARG A 88 -56.20 8.99 10.83
CA ARG A 88 -56.13 7.56 10.57
C ARG A 88 -56.15 6.78 11.87
N HIS A 89 -57.07 5.83 11.97
CA HIS A 89 -57.13 4.87 13.06
C HIS A 89 -56.05 3.80 12.85
N ASN A 90 -55.28 3.54 13.90
CA ASN A 90 -54.25 2.52 13.92
C ASN A 90 -54.39 1.70 15.20
N GLU A 91 -54.17 0.40 15.10
CA GLU A 91 -54.17 -0.50 16.25
C GLU A 91 -52.74 -0.99 16.47
N ASP A 92 -52.17 -0.62 17.61
CA ASP A 92 -50.81 -0.93 17.98
C ASP A 92 -50.80 -1.92 19.16
N HIS A 93 -49.98 -2.97 19.12
CA HIS A 93 -49.97 -3.98 20.18
C HIS A 93 -49.32 -3.50 21.49
N ILE A 94 -48.63 -2.35 21.48
CA ILE A 94 -48.04 -1.69 22.65
C ILE A 94 -48.97 -0.58 23.15
N PHE A 95 -49.48 0.27 22.25
CA PHE A 95 -50.22 1.48 22.59
C PHE A 95 -51.76 1.35 22.51
N GLY A 96 -52.26 0.25 21.96
CA GLY A 96 -53.69 0.01 21.72
C GLY A 96 -54.22 0.78 20.50
N ALA A 97 -55.53 1.02 20.46
CA ALA A 97 -56.16 1.80 19.41
C ALA A 97 -55.83 3.30 19.57
N VAL A 98 -55.29 3.90 18.51
CA VAL A 98 -54.89 5.31 18.45
C VAL A 98 -55.35 5.93 17.14
N ILE A 99 -55.58 7.24 17.16
CA ILE A 99 -55.84 8.05 15.97
C ILE A 99 -54.62 8.93 15.75
N SER A 100 -54.11 8.94 14.52
CA SER A 100 -52.96 9.77 14.18
C SER A 100 -53.16 10.56 12.90
N LYS A 101 -52.56 11.74 12.84
CA LYS A 101 -52.40 12.54 11.63
C LYS A 101 -50.99 13.11 11.59
N THR A 102 -50.44 13.27 10.40
CA THR A 102 -49.07 13.73 10.20
C THR A 102 -49.04 14.70 9.02
N ARG A 103 -48.23 15.74 9.09
CA ARG A 103 -48.04 16.73 8.02
C ARG A 103 -46.61 17.25 8.05
N ARG A 104 -46.22 17.88 6.95
CA ARG A 104 -45.10 18.83 6.93
C ARG A 104 -45.60 20.19 7.45
N ALA A 105 -44.87 20.82 8.34
CA ALA A 105 -45.25 22.11 8.93
C ALA A 105 -44.04 23.04 9.09
N LYS A 106 -44.25 24.34 8.92
CA LYS A 106 -43.28 25.35 9.35
C LYS A 106 -43.29 25.50 10.87
N LEU A 107 -42.18 25.93 11.47
CA LEU A 107 -42.07 26.09 12.92
C LEU A 107 -43.09 27.10 13.48
N GLU A 108 -43.46 28.09 12.68
CA GLU A 108 -44.50 29.10 13.00
C GLU A 108 -45.90 28.49 13.13
N GLU A 109 -46.17 27.37 12.46
CA GLU A 109 -47.47 26.68 12.49
C GLU A 109 -47.63 25.74 13.70
N ILE A 110 -46.56 25.52 14.47
CA ILE A 110 -46.57 24.69 15.67
C ILE A 110 -47.01 25.58 16.85
N SER A 111 -47.96 25.13 17.66
CA SER A 111 -48.42 25.92 18.81
C SER A 111 -47.49 25.80 20.02
N GLU A 112 -46.86 24.64 20.18
CA GLU A 112 -46.05 24.30 21.35
C GLU A 112 -44.60 24.75 21.21
N GLU A 113 -44.10 25.50 22.20
CA GLU A 113 -42.78 26.13 22.11
C GLU A 113 -41.64 25.09 22.15
N PHE A 114 -41.73 24.09 23.03
CA PHE A 114 -40.76 22.98 23.10
C PHE A 114 -40.58 22.24 21.77
N LEU A 115 -41.64 22.17 20.95
CA LEU A 115 -41.60 21.48 19.66
C LEU A 115 -40.88 22.29 18.57
N LYS A 116 -40.46 23.52 18.85
CA LYS A 116 -39.77 24.43 17.91
C LYS A 116 -38.29 24.65 18.21
N THR A 117 -37.81 24.25 19.37
CA THR A 117 -36.45 24.58 19.81
C THR A 117 -35.39 23.67 19.18
N ASP A 118 -34.14 24.12 19.22
CA ASP A 118 -32.91 23.34 18.93
C ASP A 118 -32.72 22.82 17.50
N TRP A 119 -33.70 23.00 16.61
CA TRP A 119 -33.61 22.57 15.22
C TRP A 119 -32.51 23.30 14.43
N LEU A 120 -31.82 22.55 13.55
CA LEU A 120 -30.88 23.13 12.59
C LEU A 120 -31.57 24.09 11.61
N PRO A 121 -30.87 25.12 11.09
CA PRO A 121 -31.49 26.12 10.19
C PRO A 121 -32.18 25.52 8.96
N GLU A 122 -31.61 24.47 8.37
CA GLU A 122 -32.19 23.72 7.25
C GLU A 122 -33.55 23.07 7.58
N VAL A 123 -33.82 22.72 8.83
CA VAL A 123 -35.11 22.18 9.27
C VAL A 123 -36.19 23.26 9.22
N ASN A 124 -35.83 24.52 9.49
CA ASN A 124 -36.76 25.65 9.35
C ASN A 124 -37.09 25.91 7.87
N GLU A 125 -36.09 25.79 6.99
CA GLU A 125 -36.26 25.92 5.54
C GLU A 125 -37.11 24.79 4.94
N ASP A 126 -36.83 23.53 5.30
CA ASP A 126 -37.52 22.36 4.75
C ASP A 126 -38.85 22.03 5.46
N GLY A 127 -39.06 22.58 6.66
CA GLY A 127 -40.17 22.26 7.54
C GLY A 127 -39.92 21.01 8.40
N VAL A 128 -40.56 20.96 9.56
CA VAL A 128 -40.57 19.79 10.44
C VAL A 128 -41.62 18.78 9.99
N ILE A 129 -41.41 17.52 10.35
CA ILE A 129 -42.48 16.51 10.27
C ILE A 129 -43.27 16.61 11.58
N HIS A 130 -44.50 17.09 11.49
CA HIS A 130 -45.40 17.25 12.62
C HIS A 130 -46.36 16.07 12.68
N SER A 131 -46.37 15.34 13.78
CA SER A 131 -47.25 14.19 13.99
C SER A 131 -48.03 14.37 15.28
N TYR A 132 -49.33 14.15 15.20
CA TYR A 132 -50.25 14.25 16.32
C TYR A 132 -50.93 12.91 16.53
N VAL A 133 -50.82 12.35 17.73
CA VAL A 133 -51.33 11.02 18.07
C VAL A 133 -52.18 11.11 19.33
N ILE A 134 -53.41 10.60 19.27
CA ILE A 134 -54.33 10.55 20.40
C ILE A 134 -54.84 9.14 20.62
N THR A 135 -55.24 8.80 21.84
CA THR A 135 -55.96 7.55 22.08
C THR A 135 -57.35 7.58 21.44
N ASP A 136 -57.73 6.46 20.81
CA ASP A 136 -59.08 6.25 20.32
C ASP A 136 -59.98 5.86 21.50
N LYS A 137 -60.69 6.84 22.08
CA LYS A 137 -61.48 6.67 23.31
C LYS A 137 -62.60 5.64 23.18
N GLU A 138 -63.03 5.29 21.97
CA GLU A 138 -64.04 4.25 21.75
C GLU A 138 -63.48 2.85 22.00
N LYS A 139 -62.17 2.66 21.82
CA LYS A 139 -61.51 1.34 21.82
C LYS A 139 -60.35 1.23 22.80
N ASN A 140 -59.92 2.34 23.41
CA ASN A 140 -58.78 2.41 24.30
C ASN A 140 -59.18 3.09 25.61
N LYS A 141 -58.89 2.44 26.75
CA LYS A 141 -59.23 2.96 28.08
C LYS A 141 -58.22 4.00 28.59
N ASN A 142 -57.08 4.14 27.91
CA ASN A 142 -56.06 5.13 28.25
C ASN A 142 -56.43 6.50 27.64
N ASP A 143 -56.07 7.57 28.34
CA ASP A 143 -56.34 8.96 27.91
C ASP A 143 -55.05 9.75 27.83
N TRP A 144 -54.49 9.81 26.62
CA TRP A 144 -53.28 10.58 26.36
C TRP A 144 -53.20 11.09 24.92
N ILE A 145 -52.42 12.16 24.76
CA ILE A 145 -52.12 12.87 23.53
C ILE A 145 -50.61 13.00 23.44
N VAL A 146 -50.02 12.67 22.29
CA VAL A 146 -48.63 12.95 21.96
C VAL A 146 -48.58 13.87 20.75
N ASP A 147 -48.13 15.09 20.99
CA ASP A 147 -47.77 16.04 19.94
C ASP A 147 -46.25 15.97 19.73
N GLN A 148 -45.79 15.78 18.50
CA GLN A 148 -44.37 15.55 18.23
C GLN A 148 -43.90 16.18 16.92
N THR A 149 -42.68 16.70 16.93
CA THR A 149 -41.97 17.25 15.77
C THR A 149 -40.66 16.50 15.54
N TRP A 150 -40.38 16.16 14.28
CA TRP A 150 -39.17 15.43 13.91
C TRP A 150 -38.28 16.29 13.02
N GLY A 151 -36.97 16.23 13.27
CA GLY A 151 -36.00 17.06 12.59
C GLY A 151 -34.56 16.62 12.83
N PHE A 152 -33.64 17.55 12.58
CA PHE A 152 -32.22 17.38 12.85
C PHE A 152 -31.70 18.47 13.78
N GLU A 153 -30.88 18.07 14.75
CA GLU A 153 -30.25 18.95 15.73
C GLU A 153 -28.73 18.82 15.69
N GLN A 154 -28.05 19.85 16.20
CA GLN A 154 -26.62 19.82 16.46
C GLN A 154 -26.38 19.35 17.90
N ILE A 155 -25.92 18.11 18.08
CA ILE A 155 -25.69 17.52 19.42
C ILE A 155 -24.24 17.08 19.51
N GLU A 156 -23.50 17.62 20.49
CA GLU A 156 -22.07 17.37 20.67
C GLU A 156 -21.22 17.62 19.41
N GLY A 157 -21.63 18.59 18.58
CA GLY A 157 -20.95 18.90 17.31
C GLY A 157 -21.31 17.97 16.14
N GLU A 158 -22.25 17.05 16.32
CA GLU A 158 -22.72 16.13 15.30
C GLU A 158 -24.20 16.38 14.93
N LYS A 159 -24.52 16.32 13.63
CA LYS A 159 -25.90 16.34 13.14
C LYS A 159 -26.59 15.04 13.51
N ARG A 160 -27.68 15.09 14.27
CA ARG A 160 -28.44 13.88 14.67
C ARG A 160 -29.91 14.01 14.35
N TYR A 161 -30.52 12.89 13.97
CA TYR A 161 -31.97 12.82 13.80
C TYR A 161 -32.60 12.81 15.19
N ALA A 162 -33.59 13.67 15.40
CA ALA A 162 -34.22 13.84 16.69
C ALA A 162 -35.74 13.98 16.59
N ARG A 163 -36.41 13.62 17.68
CA ARG A 163 -37.85 13.78 17.86
C ARG A 163 -38.10 14.49 19.18
N HIS A 164 -38.82 15.61 19.13
CA HIS A 164 -39.36 16.28 20.31
C HIS A 164 -40.78 15.78 20.51
N LEU A 165 -41.12 15.33 21.71
CA LEU A 165 -42.45 14.81 22.04
C LEU A 165 -42.99 15.52 23.27
N LYS A 166 -44.21 16.04 23.17
CA LYS A 166 -45.01 16.53 24.28
C LYS A 166 -46.18 15.58 24.53
N LEU A 167 -46.16 14.90 25.66
CA LEU A 167 -47.21 14.02 26.15
C LEU A 167 -48.13 14.80 27.08
N ILE A 168 -49.44 14.68 26.87
CA ILE A 168 -50.50 15.18 27.75
C ILE A 168 -51.38 13.99 28.12
N ALA A 169 -51.48 13.64 29.40
CA ALA A 169 -52.23 12.48 29.88
C ALA A 169 -53.19 12.84 31.02
N ASN A 170 -54.08 11.91 31.35
CA ASN A 170 -55.01 12.02 32.49
C ASN A 170 -55.87 13.30 32.45
N GLY A 171 -56.44 13.61 31.28
CA GLY A 171 -57.24 14.82 31.08
C GLY A 171 -56.47 16.13 31.21
N GLY A 172 -55.15 16.13 30.96
CA GLY A 172 -54.30 17.31 31.00
C GLY A 172 -53.57 17.56 32.31
N LYS A 173 -53.76 16.70 33.31
CA LYS A 173 -53.10 16.84 34.62
C LYS A 173 -51.61 16.51 34.58
N ASP A 174 -51.22 15.58 33.71
CA ASP A 174 -49.85 15.17 33.54
C ASP A 174 -49.36 15.64 32.17
N THR A 175 -48.34 16.49 32.16
CA THR A 175 -47.63 16.91 30.94
C THR A 175 -46.17 16.51 31.06
N LEU A 176 -45.60 15.95 29.99
CA LEU A 176 -44.21 15.52 29.94
C LEU A 176 -43.61 15.85 28.58
N GLU A 177 -42.44 16.47 28.58
CA GLU A 177 -41.64 16.74 27.40
C GLU A 177 -40.46 15.75 27.36
N VAL A 178 -40.21 15.17 26.18
CA VAL A 178 -39.17 14.15 25.98
C VAL A 178 -38.50 14.39 24.63
N LYS A 179 -37.16 14.40 24.64
CA LYS A 179 -36.34 14.42 23.44
C LYS A 179 -35.74 13.03 23.18
N LEU A 180 -35.94 12.51 21.97
CA LEU A 180 -35.36 11.24 21.52
C LEU A 180 -34.33 11.49 20.43
N ILE A 181 -33.09 11.03 20.67
CA ILE A 181 -31.95 11.24 19.79
C ILE A 181 -31.54 9.94 19.13
N TYR A 182 -31.29 9.99 17.82
CA TYR A 182 -30.99 8.80 17.03
C TYR A 182 -29.63 8.87 16.33
N ASP A 183 -28.89 7.77 16.44
CA ASP A 183 -27.66 7.51 15.71
C ASP A 183 -27.95 6.95 14.33
N TYR A 184 -27.43 7.59 13.28
CA TYR A 184 -27.51 7.07 11.91
C TYR A 184 -26.61 5.85 11.71
N HIS A 185 -27.12 4.87 10.97
CA HIS A 185 -26.41 3.70 10.49
C HIS A 185 -26.45 3.65 8.95
N PRO A 186 -25.30 3.58 8.26
CA PRO A 186 -25.26 3.49 6.81
C PRO A 186 -26.01 2.25 6.35
N MET A 187 -26.94 2.41 5.40
CA MET A 187 -27.54 1.24 4.76
C MET A 187 -26.49 0.54 3.89
N PRO A 188 -26.34 -0.79 4.02
CA PRO A 188 -25.50 -1.57 3.13
C PRO A 188 -25.98 -1.42 1.69
N TRP A 189 -25.08 -1.26 0.72
CA TRP A 189 -25.41 -1.15 -0.71
C TRP A 189 -26.17 -2.37 -1.23
N LEU A 190 -25.91 -3.54 -0.65
CA LEU A 190 -26.59 -4.79 -0.96
C LEU A 190 -27.98 -4.88 -0.30
N GLU A 191 -28.23 -4.14 0.79
CA GLU A 191 -29.54 -4.08 1.45
C GLU A 191 -30.44 -2.95 0.89
N ARG A 192 -29.96 -2.14 -0.05
CA ARG A 192 -30.76 -1.10 -0.70
C ARG A 192 -31.86 -1.74 -1.57
N GLU A 193 -33.10 -1.31 -1.39
CA GLU A 193 -34.18 -1.67 -2.32
C GLU A 193 -33.95 -0.94 -3.65
N TYR A 194 -33.76 -1.70 -4.73
CA TYR A 194 -33.68 -1.13 -6.07
C TYR A 194 -35.07 -1.13 -6.68
N HIS A 195 -35.56 0.07 -7.02
CA HIS A 195 -36.81 0.25 -7.76
C HIS A 195 -36.50 0.32 -9.25
N LEU A 196 -36.54 -0.82 -9.95
CA LEU A 196 -36.71 -0.86 -11.39
C LEU A 196 -38.22 -0.92 -11.67
N ARG A 197 -38.70 -0.18 -12.68
CA ARG A 197 -40.10 0.16 -13.00
C ARG A 197 -41.19 -0.90 -12.73
N TYR A 198 -40.85 -2.20 -12.74
CA TYR A 198 -41.77 -3.32 -12.46
C TYR A 198 -41.27 -4.35 -11.43
N PHE A 199 -40.04 -4.22 -10.90
CA PHE A 199 -39.43 -5.20 -10.00
C PHE A 199 -38.81 -4.51 -8.77
N ARG A 200 -39.25 -4.95 -7.59
CA ARG A 200 -38.57 -4.66 -6.32
C ARG A 200 -37.71 -5.87 -5.96
N PHE A 201 -36.40 -5.67 -5.82
CA PHE A 201 -35.53 -6.71 -5.28
C PHE A 201 -34.55 -6.12 -4.26
N SER A 202 -34.27 -6.93 -3.24
CA SER A 202 -33.37 -6.60 -2.12
C SER A 202 -32.46 -7.79 -1.89
N LEU A 203 -31.15 -7.61 -2.02
CA LEU A 203 -30.16 -8.65 -1.80
C LEU A 203 -29.81 -8.67 -0.31
N HIS A 204 -30.64 -9.32 0.52
CA HIS A 204 -30.38 -9.52 1.95
C HIS A 204 -29.16 -10.43 2.25
N LEU A 205 -28.11 -10.37 1.41
CA LEU A 205 -26.89 -11.17 1.46
C LEU A 205 -26.11 -10.92 2.75
N GLU A 206 -25.95 -9.66 3.17
CA GLU A 206 -25.20 -9.30 4.39
C GLU A 206 -25.86 -9.90 5.64
N THR A 207 -27.16 -9.64 5.82
CA THR A 207 -27.92 -10.21 6.94
C THR A 207 -27.95 -11.75 6.91
N ARG A 208 -28.06 -12.38 5.73
CA ARG A 208 -28.01 -13.85 5.59
C ARG A 208 -26.63 -14.39 5.96
N LEU A 209 -25.57 -13.82 5.40
CA LEU A 209 -24.20 -14.21 5.66
C LEU A 209 -23.87 -14.08 7.15
N LYS A 210 -24.17 -12.94 7.77
CA LYS A 210 -23.95 -12.71 9.20
C LYS A 210 -24.71 -13.70 10.08
N LYS A 211 -25.96 -14.05 9.73
CA LYS A 211 -26.73 -15.06 10.47
C LYS A 211 -26.12 -16.45 10.32
N LEU A 212 -25.68 -16.81 9.11
CA LEU A 212 -25.06 -18.09 8.80
C LEU A 212 -23.71 -18.25 9.51
N THR A 213 -22.93 -17.17 9.61
CA THR A 213 -21.56 -17.21 10.16
C THR A 213 -21.48 -16.87 11.65
N ARG A 214 -22.57 -16.37 12.26
CA ARG A 214 -22.67 -16.12 13.70
C ARG A 214 -22.13 -17.26 14.61
N PRO A 215 -22.41 -18.55 14.38
CA PRO A 215 -21.84 -19.63 15.21
C PRO A 215 -20.31 -19.74 15.09
N LEU A 216 -19.73 -19.30 13.96
CA LEU A 216 -18.28 -19.30 13.71
C LEU A 216 -17.57 -18.11 14.37
N ALA A 217 -18.30 -17.06 14.78
CA ALA A 217 -17.76 -15.88 15.45
C ALA A 217 -17.39 -16.10 16.94
N SER A 218 -17.07 -17.35 17.30
CA SER A 218 -16.61 -17.73 18.64
C SER A 218 -15.13 -17.46 18.82
N LEU A 219 -14.74 -16.95 20.00
CA LEU A 219 -13.34 -16.73 20.34
C LEU A 219 -12.50 -18.02 20.29
N TRP A 220 -13.09 -19.16 20.66
CA TRP A 220 -12.40 -20.46 20.60
C TRP A 220 -12.14 -20.93 19.18
N ILE A 221 -13.10 -20.73 18.26
CA ILE A 221 -12.92 -21.06 16.85
C ILE A 221 -11.85 -20.17 16.25
N PHE A 222 -11.85 -18.87 16.60
CA PHE A 222 -10.79 -17.95 16.21
C PHE A 222 -9.42 -18.40 16.75
N ALA A 223 -9.31 -18.81 18.01
CA ALA A 223 -8.06 -19.27 18.59
C ALA A 223 -7.52 -20.55 17.90
N LEU A 224 -8.40 -21.51 17.61
CA LEU A 224 -8.03 -22.71 16.83
C LEU A 224 -7.59 -22.36 15.41
N PHE A 225 -8.29 -21.43 14.76
CA PHE A 225 -7.92 -20.94 13.44
C PHE A 225 -6.56 -20.22 13.46
N ALA A 226 -6.30 -19.39 14.46
CA ALA A 226 -5.02 -18.70 14.63
C ALA A 226 -3.87 -19.70 14.87
N ALA A 227 -4.08 -20.72 15.68
CA ALA A 227 -3.10 -21.79 15.89
C ALA A 227 -2.83 -22.57 14.59
N ALA A 228 -3.88 -22.95 13.86
CA ALA A 228 -3.75 -23.63 12.58
C ALA A 228 -3.00 -22.76 11.55
N TYR A 229 -3.32 -21.46 11.49
CA TYR A 229 -2.62 -20.50 10.64
C TYR A 229 -1.13 -20.44 10.96
N ILE A 230 -0.75 -20.28 12.24
CA ILE A 230 0.67 -20.21 12.65
C ILE A 230 1.42 -21.48 12.27
N VAL A 231 0.81 -22.66 12.50
CA VAL A 231 1.42 -23.94 12.13
C VAL A 231 1.59 -24.05 10.61
N SER A 232 0.54 -23.76 9.83
CA SER A 232 0.61 -23.79 8.36
C SER A 232 1.63 -22.79 7.80
N LEU A 233 1.67 -21.57 8.36
CA LEU A 233 2.65 -20.56 7.99
C LEU A 233 4.08 -21.04 8.28
N ALA A 234 4.33 -21.64 9.45
CA ALA A 234 5.64 -22.17 9.81
C ALA A 234 6.13 -23.25 8.83
N PHE A 235 5.24 -24.15 8.40
CA PHE A 235 5.59 -25.14 7.35
C PHE A 235 5.91 -24.48 6.01
N LEU A 236 5.13 -23.46 5.62
CA LEU A 236 5.34 -22.76 4.36
C LEU A 236 6.65 -21.95 4.37
N VAL A 237 6.94 -21.23 5.45
CA VAL A 237 8.20 -20.50 5.68
C VAL A 237 9.38 -21.47 5.67
N ARG A 238 9.25 -22.62 6.33
CA ARG A 238 10.28 -23.66 6.30
C ARG A 238 10.57 -24.11 4.88
N SER A 239 9.54 -24.34 4.07
CA SER A 239 9.73 -24.73 2.66
C SER A 239 10.28 -23.61 1.78
N GLN A 240 9.91 -22.35 2.04
CA GLN A 240 10.40 -21.20 1.29
C GLN A 240 11.88 -20.94 1.52
N ALA A 241 12.34 -20.98 2.77
CA ALA A 241 13.63 -20.42 3.15
C ALA A 241 14.61 -21.41 3.80
N PHE A 242 14.14 -22.46 4.47
CA PHE A 242 14.97 -23.25 5.40
C PHE A 242 15.21 -24.71 5.00
N LEU A 243 14.67 -25.17 3.87
CA LEU A 243 14.94 -26.52 3.33
C LEU A 243 16.09 -26.55 2.32
N THR A 244 16.54 -25.39 1.86
CA THR A 244 17.70 -25.24 0.98
C THR A 244 18.85 -24.62 1.78
N PRO A 245 20.12 -25.01 1.56
CA PRO A 245 21.27 -24.44 2.25
C PRO A 245 21.34 -22.92 2.13
N ALA A 246 21.66 -22.24 3.23
CA ALA A 246 21.64 -20.77 3.30
C ALA A 246 22.66 -20.11 2.35
N ASP A 247 23.82 -20.74 2.17
CA ASP A 247 24.91 -20.31 1.29
C ASP A 247 24.57 -20.42 -0.20
N SER A 248 23.54 -21.19 -0.57
CA SER A 248 23.09 -21.29 -1.96
C SER A 248 22.21 -20.12 -2.41
N TYR A 249 21.68 -19.31 -1.49
CA TYR A 249 20.77 -18.22 -1.87
C TYR A 249 21.51 -17.08 -2.55
N VAL A 250 21.01 -16.71 -3.72
CA VAL A 250 21.47 -15.52 -4.45
C VAL A 250 20.30 -14.56 -4.67
N THR A 251 20.61 -13.27 -4.72
CA THR A 251 19.66 -12.22 -5.07
C THR A 251 19.59 -12.05 -6.59
N CYS A 252 18.57 -11.35 -7.10
CA CYS A 252 18.47 -11.07 -8.53
C CYS A 252 19.62 -10.19 -9.07
N THR A 253 20.38 -9.52 -8.21
CA THR A 253 21.53 -8.68 -8.55
C THR A 253 22.87 -9.29 -8.15
N SER A 254 22.90 -10.55 -7.70
CA SER A 254 24.15 -11.22 -7.32
C SER A 254 25.03 -11.47 -8.55
N THR A 255 26.32 -11.12 -8.43
CA THR A 255 27.37 -11.25 -9.44
C THR A 255 28.65 -11.82 -8.81
N TYR A 256 29.59 -12.25 -9.65
CA TYR A 256 30.96 -12.61 -9.22
C TYR A 256 31.96 -11.45 -9.36
N TRP A 257 31.59 -10.43 -10.12
CA TRP A 257 32.41 -9.25 -10.34
C TRP A 257 31.65 -7.99 -9.93
N LEU A 258 32.30 -7.16 -9.12
CA LEU A 258 31.71 -5.97 -8.50
C LEU A 258 31.81 -4.75 -9.46
N PRO A 259 30.98 -3.71 -9.26
CA PRO A 259 31.14 -2.40 -9.91
C PRO A 259 32.51 -1.77 -9.66
N ASP A 260 32.89 -0.88 -10.58
CA ASP A 260 34.07 -0.04 -10.48
C ASP A 260 35.36 -0.84 -10.16
N ALA A 261 36.23 -0.27 -9.33
CA ALA A 261 37.41 -0.94 -8.79
C ALA A 261 37.07 -1.90 -7.63
N GLY A 262 35.82 -2.32 -7.46
CA GLY A 262 35.38 -3.14 -6.32
C GLY A 262 36.02 -4.52 -6.24
N CYS A 263 36.56 -5.05 -7.35
CA CYS A 263 37.36 -6.29 -7.35
C CYS A 263 38.86 -6.07 -7.08
N GLY A 264 39.28 -4.81 -6.92
CA GLY A 264 40.67 -4.41 -6.73
C GLY A 264 41.58 -4.70 -7.92
N LEU A 265 42.86 -4.39 -7.73
CA LEU A 265 43.91 -4.57 -8.73
C LEU A 265 43.94 -6.02 -9.23
N ASP A 266 43.90 -6.17 -10.55
CA ASP A 266 43.86 -7.44 -11.30
C ASP A 266 42.68 -8.36 -10.92
N GLY A 267 41.67 -7.85 -10.21
CA GLY A 267 40.52 -8.62 -9.74
C GLY A 267 40.77 -9.44 -8.47
N SER A 268 41.88 -9.19 -7.76
CA SER A 268 42.34 -9.98 -6.62
C SER A 268 41.31 -10.17 -5.49
N GLN A 269 40.29 -9.31 -5.37
CA GLN A 269 39.23 -9.41 -4.37
C GLN A 269 38.01 -10.23 -4.85
N CYS A 270 37.96 -10.60 -6.12
CA CYS A 270 36.89 -11.38 -6.74
C CYS A 270 37.34 -12.80 -7.14
N GLU A 271 38.47 -13.27 -6.57
CA GLU A 271 38.88 -14.66 -6.64
C GLU A 271 37.88 -15.59 -5.92
N PRO A 272 37.77 -16.87 -6.32
CA PRO A 272 38.53 -17.55 -7.38
C PRO A 272 37.99 -17.26 -8.78
N PHE A 273 38.87 -17.32 -9.79
CA PHE A 273 38.49 -17.13 -11.21
C PHE A 273 38.09 -18.43 -11.92
N ASP A 274 38.52 -19.59 -11.40
CA ASP A 274 38.36 -20.89 -12.06
C ASP A 274 38.18 -22.04 -11.07
N ASN A 275 37.91 -23.24 -11.63
CA ASN A 275 37.84 -24.52 -10.92
C ASN A 275 36.97 -24.53 -9.65
N SER A 276 35.96 -23.65 -9.64
CA SER A 276 34.98 -23.51 -8.57
C SER A 276 33.59 -23.76 -9.14
N THR A 277 32.83 -24.59 -8.44
CA THR A 277 31.43 -24.90 -8.74
C THR A 277 30.55 -24.41 -7.61
N PHE A 278 29.47 -23.74 -7.95
CA PHE A 278 28.52 -23.20 -6.98
C PHE A 278 27.10 -23.62 -7.34
N GLU A 279 26.41 -24.24 -6.40
CA GLU A 279 24.98 -24.51 -6.52
C GLU A 279 24.21 -23.32 -5.96
N PHE A 280 23.37 -22.71 -6.79
CA PHE A 280 22.66 -21.50 -6.44
C PHE A 280 21.15 -21.73 -6.44
N ARG A 281 20.44 -20.90 -5.68
CA ARG A 281 18.99 -20.77 -5.67
C ARG A 281 18.60 -19.33 -5.96
N CYS A 282 17.83 -19.15 -7.02
CA CYS A 282 17.29 -17.86 -7.42
C CYS A 282 15.82 -17.70 -7.05
N PRO A 283 15.41 -16.51 -6.58
CA PRO A 283 14.00 -16.18 -6.43
C PRO A 283 13.29 -16.01 -7.80
N SER A 284 11.97 -15.93 -7.77
CA SER A 284 11.15 -15.57 -8.93
C SER A 284 11.27 -14.08 -9.26
N GLY A 285 10.96 -13.71 -10.51
CA GLY A 285 10.87 -12.32 -10.96
C GLY A 285 12.19 -11.65 -11.34
N CYS A 286 13.32 -12.37 -11.37
CA CYS A 286 14.62 -11.74 -11.67
C CYS A 286 14.77 -11.20 -13.11
N SER A 287 13.88 -11.55 -14.05
CA SER A 287 13.91 -10.95 -15.40
C SER A 287 13.51 -9.47 -15.43
N THR A 288 12.81 -8.97 -14.40
CA THR A 288 12.40 -7.57 -14.30
C THR A 288 13.33 -6.73 -13.43
N THR A 289 14.34 -7.35 -12.82
CA THR A 289 15.40 -6.64 -12.10
C THR A 289 16.37 -6.05 -13.11
N ILE A 290 16.46 -4.72 -13.14
CA ILE A 290 17.21 -3.96 -14.14
C ILE A 290 18.22 -3.04 -13.47
N LEU A 291 19.27 -2.70 -14.22
CA LEU A 291 20.19 -1.62 -13.88
C LEU A 291 19.43 -0.28 -13.80
N GLN A 292 19.61 0.45 -12.70
CA GLN A 292 19.03 1.79 -12.51
C GLN A 292 19.97 2.90 -12.99
N ASN A 293 21.24 2.56 -13.14
CA ASN A 293 22.34 3.42 -13.54
C ASN A 293 23.08 2.69 -14.70
N PRO A 294 23.59 3.42 -15.71
CA PRO A 294 24.46 2.84 -16.74
C PRO A 294 25.56 1.93 -16.18
N ARG A 295 25.94 0.91 -16.95
CA ARG A 295 27.05 0.02 -16.57
C ARG A 295 28.01 -0.22 -17.72
N ALA A 296 29.29 0.04 -17.52
CA ALA A 296 30.35 -0.15 -18.49
C ALA A 296 30.51 -1.62 -18.90
N VAL A 297 30.37 -1.88 -20.21
CA VAL A 297 30.69 -3.14 -20.86
C VAL A 297 31.46 -2.84 -22.15
N GLY A 298 32.78 -2.75 -22.05
CA GLY A 298 33.62 -2.35 -23.18
C GLY A 298 33.36 -0.90 -23.58
N ASP A 299 32.77 -0.64 -24.75
CA ASP A 299 32.33 0.68 -25.21
C ASP A 299 30.81 0.92 -25.05
N GLN A 300 30.09 -0.07 -24.51
CA GLN A 300 28.65 -0.01 -24.29
C GLN A 300 28.32 0.33 -22.83
N GLU A 301 27.14 0.91 -22.62
CA GLU A 301 26.62 1.32 -21.32
C GLU A 301 25.16 0.84 -21.17
N PRO A 302 24.88 -0.47 -21.05
CA PRO A 302 23.54 -0.98 -20.77
C PRO A 302 22.91 -0.29 -19.54
N VAL A 303 21.65 0.13 -19.68
CA VAL A 303 20.85 0.78 -18.62
C VAL A 303 19.39 0.36 -18.78
N PHE A 304 18.64 0.29 -17.67
CA PHE A 304 17.23 -0.14 -17.63
C PHE A 304 16.97 -1.53 -18.23
N VAL A 305 18.00 -2.39 -18.22
CA VAL A 305 17.94 -3.80 -18.62
C VAL A 305 18.59 -4.67 -17.54
N PRO A 306 18.25 -5.97 -17.45
CA PRO A 306 19.02 -6.91 -16.63
C PRO A 306 20.44 -7.02 -17.17
N LEU A 307 21.45 -6.98 -16.30
CA LEU A 307 22.85 -7.08 -16.72
C LEU A 307 23.19 -8.54 -17.08
N ILE A 308 23.29 -8.79 -18.39
CA ILE A 308 23.64 -10.10 -18.95
C ILE A 308 24.66 -9.86 -20.05
N ILE A 309 25.84 -10.48 -19.96
CA ILE A 309 26.93 -10.30 -20.93
C ILE A 309 27.38 -11.67 -21.41
N GLY A 310 27.28 -11.90 -22.72
CA GLY A 310 27.60 -13.20 -23.35
C GLY A 310 26.44 -14.19 -23.42
N GLY A 311 26.76 -15.48 -23.42
CA GLY A 311 25.80 -16.59 -23.46
C GLY A 311 25.33 -17.00 -24.87
N GLY A 312 25.75 -16.31 -25.93
CA GLY A 312 25.41 -16.61 -27.32
C GLY A 312 26.32 -17.63 -28.01
N ASP A 313 27.42 -18.02 -27.37
CA ASP A 313 28.34 -19.05 -27.83
C ASP A 313 27.74 -20.46 -27.72
N GLN A 314 28.04 -21.31 -28.71
CA GLN A 314 27.58 -22.69 -28.74
C GLN A 314 28.59 -23.59 -28.01
N ASN A 315 28.22 -24.10 -26.84
CA ASN A 315 29.06 -25.04 -26.10
C ASN A 315 28.74 -26.50 -26.50
N THR A 316 29.77 -27.27 -26.85
CA THR A 316 29.64 -28.66 -27.34
C THR A 316 29.41 -29.69 -26.22
N ASN A 317 29.54 -29.29 -24.96
CA ASN A 317 29.60 -30.20 -23.81
C ASN A 317 28.29 -30.27 -23.00
N GLY A 318 27.20 -29.70 -23.51
CA GLY A 318 25.90 -29.68 -22.84
C GLY A 318 25.76 -28.63 -21.72
N SER A 319 26.77 -27.77 -21.55
CA SER A 319 26.69 -26.55 -20.73
C SER A 319 26.00 -25.42 -21.49
N SER A 320 25.52 -24.39 -20.78
CA SER A 320 25.06 -23.15 -21.42
C SER A 320 26.20 -22.44 -22.17
N GLY A 321 25.87 -21.37 -22.90
CA GLY A 321 26.86 -20.38 -23.31
C GLY A 321 27.58 -19.75 -22.10
N THR A 322 28.68 -19.07 -22.37
CA THR A 322 29.61 -18.48 -21.43
C THR A 322 29.22 -17.04 -21.09
N TYR A 323 29.06 -16.76 -19.80
CA TYR A 323 28.66 -15.45 -19.29
C TYR A 323 29.83 -14.77 -18.57
N ARG A 324 29.91 -13.43 -18.66
CA ARG A 324 30.92 -12.63 -17.95
C ARG A 324 30.60 -12.54 -16.46
N GLY A 325 31.61 -12.44 -15.62
CA GLY A 325 31.51 -12.49 -14.15
C GLY A 325 30.60 -11.47 -13.49
N ASP A 326 30.39 -10.32 -14.11
CA ASP A 326 29.49 -9.24 -13.66
C ASP A 326 28.04 -9.43 -14.12
N SER A 327 27.73 -10.47 -14.89
CA SER A 327 26.34 -10.77 -15.25
C SER A 327 25.52 -11.19 -14.02
N PHE A 328 24.29 -10.70 -13.91
CA PHE A 328 23.35 -11.12 -12.87
C PHE A 328 23.06 -12.62 -12.99
N ILE A 329 23.48 -13.40 -11.99
CA ILE A 329 23.45 -14.87 -12.02
C ILE A 329 22.04 -15.38 -12.37
N CYS A 330 21.01 -14.86 -11.71
CA CYS A 330 19.63 -15.30 -11.93
C CYS A 330 19.06 -14.90 -13.29
N ALA A 331 19.37 -13.70 -13.79
CA ALA A 331 18.92 -13.28 -15.12
C ALA A 331 19.61 -14.12 -16.20
N SER A 332 20.91 -14.38 -16.07
CA SER A 332 21.67 -15.27 -16.95
C SER A 332 21.17 -16.72 -16.90
N ALA A 333 20.77 -17.23 -15.73
CA ALA A 333 20.20 -18.57 -15.60
C ALA A 333 18.82 -18.69 -16.28
N ILE A 334 17.99 -17.63 -16.22
CA ILE A 334 16.73 -17.56 -16.99
C ILE A 334 17.03 -17.49 -18.49
N HIS A 335 17.97 -16.64 -18.90
CA HIS A 335 18.39 -16.51 -20.30
C HIS A 335 18.90 -17.85 -20.86
N ALA A 336 19.69 -18.59 -20.08
CA ALA A 336 20.16 -19.94 -20.41
C ALA A 336 19.08 -21.04 -20.36
N GLY A 337 17.89 -20.76 -19.82
CA GLY A 337 16.81 -21.75 -19.67
C GLY A 337 17.01 -22.75 -18.52
N ILE A 338 17.88 -22.44 -17.56
CA ILE A 338 18.18 -23.31 -16.40
C ILE A 338 17.07 -23.22 -15.36
N ILE A 339 16.51 -22.03 -15.15
CA ILE A 339 15.45 -21.75 -14.19
C ILE A 339 14.29 -21.00 -14.84
N SER A 340 13.13 -20.98 -14.17
CA SER A 340 11.96 -20.24 -14.63
C SER A 340 11.90 -18.84 -14.03
N ASN A 341 11.46 -17.84 -14.79
CA ASN A 341 11.20 -16.51 -14.21
C ASN A 341 10.03 -16.52 -13.21
N SER A 342 9.01 -17.37 -13.42
CA SER A 342 7.78 -17.36 -12.62
C SER A 342 7.93 -17.98 -11.23
N ARG A 343 8.84 -18.95 -11.08
CA ARG A 343 9.05 -19.69 -9.81
C ARG A 343 10.50 -19.67 -9.32
N GLY A 344 11.40 -19.00 -10.04
CA GLY A 344 12.83 -19.14 -9.77
C GLY A 344 13.30 -20.57 -10.04
N GLY A 345 14.29 -21.00 -9.25
CA GLY A 345 14.80 -22.37 -9.30
C GLY A 345 16.23 -22.47 -8.77
N CYS A 346 16.77 -23.68 -8.83
CA CYS A 346 18.19 -23.93 -8.56
C CYS A 346 18.92 -24.36 -9.82
N GLY A 347 20.22 -24.10 -9.84
CA GLY A 347 21.12 -24.59 -10.87
C GLY A 347 22.53 -24.72 -10.32
N THR A 348 23.41 -25.28 -11.13
CA THR A 348 24.84 -25.33 -10.83
C THR A 348 25.57 -24.46 -11.84
N LEU A 349 26.42 -23.56 -11.34
CA LEU A 349 27.32 -22.77 -12.16
C LEU A 349 28.76 -23.19 -11.90
N SER A 350 29.58 -23.12 -12.96
CA SER A 350 31.01 -23.43 -12.91
C SER A 350 31.80 -22.26 -13.47
N LEU A 351 32.83 -21.83 -12.74
CA LEU A 351 33.75 -20.80 -13.21
C LEU A 351 34.72 -21.39 -14.25
N VAL A 352 34.90 -20.71 -15.38
CA VAL A 352 35.69 -21.18 -16.53
C VAL A 352 36.87 -20.27 -16.88
N ALA A 353 37.38 -19.53 -15.89
CA ALA A 353 38.56 -18.67 -16.01
C ALA A 353 38.39 -17.55 -17.03
N ASN A 354 39.51 -17.18 -17.68
CA ASN A 354 39.55 -16.15 -18.70
C ASN A 354 38.77 -16.58 -19.96
N PHE A 355 37.96 -15.66 -20.48
CA PHE A 355 37.24 -15.87 -21.73
C PHE A 355 37.37 -14.63 -22.61
N THR A 356 37.36 -14.85 -23.92
CA THR A 356 37.49 -13.79 -24.92
C THR A 356 36.30 -13.88 -25.86
N ASP A 357 35.76 -12.73 -26.25
CA ASP A 357 34.65 -12.61 -27.21
C ASP A 357 33.32 -13.18 -26.70
N PHE A 358 32.69 -12.46 -25.78
CA PHE A 358 31.36 -12.78 -25.28
C PHE A 358 30.30 -12.39 -26.31
N VAL A 359 29.68 -13.40 -26.93
CA VAL A 359 28.69 -13.21 -27.99
C VAL A 359 27.31 -12.89 -27.40
N SER A 360 26.67 -11.83 -27.89
CA SER A 360 25.29 -11.47 -27.56
C SER A 360 24.28 -12.45 -28.17
N SER A 361 23.19 -12.72 -27.45
CA SER A 361 22.03 -13.44 -27.97
C SER A 361 20.75 -13.00 -27.28
N THR A 362 19.61 -13.45 -27.82
CA THR A 362 18.29 -13.27 -27.21
C THR A 362 17.68 -14.63 -26.96
N ALA A 363 17.41 -14.94 -25.69
CA ALA A 363 16.78 -16.19 -25.27
C ALA A 363 15.85 -15.96 -24.08
N HIS A 364 14.75 -16.71 -24.03
CA HIS A 364 13.76 -16.66 -22.93
C HIS A 364 13.23 -15.25 -22.59
N GLY A 365 13.17 -14.35 -23.59
CA GLY A 365 12.69 -12.98 -23.43
C GLY A 365 13.73 -12.00 -22.88
N LEU A 366 14.97 -12.42 -22.71
CA LEU A 366 16.10 -11.61 -22.26
C LEU A 366 17.10 -11.46 -23.41
N THR A 367 17.78 -10.32 -23.48
CA THR A 367 18.84 -10.04 -24.46
C THR A 367 20.13 -9.73 -23.72
N SER A 368 21.23 -10.37 -24.11
CA SER A 368 22.54 -10.12 -23.54
C SER A 368 23.36 -9.10 -24.34
N THR A 369 24.32 -8.46 -23.69
CA THR A 369 25.27 -7.52 -24.27
C THR A 369 26.51 -8.27 -24.74
N ALA A 370 27.08 -7.87 -25.89
CA ALA A 370 28.32 -8.46 -26.38
C ALA A 370 29.54 -7.77 -25.76
N PHE A 371 30.63 -8.50 -25.54
CA PHE A 371 31.91 -7.94 -25.10
C PHE A 371 33.06 -8.57 -25.91
N PRO A 372 33.65 -7.85 -26.88
CA PRO A 372 34.59 -8.40 -27.85
C PRO A 372 36.05 -8.48 -27.37
N SER A 373 36.31 -8.33 -26.06
CA SER A 373 37.65 -8.37 -25.46
C SER A 373 37.79 -9.54 -24.47
N VAL A 374 38.91 -9.59 -23.76
CA VAL A 374 39.22 -10.60 -22.74
C VAL A 374 38.74 -10.17 -21.37
N PHE A 375 38.17 -11.10 -20.61
CA PHE A 375 37.77 -10.87 -19.23
C PHE A 375 38.23 -12.04 -18.34
N PRO A 376 38.76 -11.79 -17.13
CA PRO A 376 39.42 -12.83 -16.32
C PRO A 376 38.45 -13.81 -15.64
N LEU A 377 37.19 -13.44 -15.42
CA LEU A 377 36.20 -14.27 -14.74
C LEU A 377 34.99 -14.51 -15.64
N SER A 378 34.71 -15.77 -15.96
CA SER A 378 33.53 -16.18 -16.69
C SER A 378 32.91 -17.43 -16.08
N PHE A 379 31.62 -17.67 -16.35
CA PHE A 379 30.92 -18.84 -15.84
C PHE A 379 29.96 -19.44 -16.86
N VAL A 380 29.70 -20.73 -16.70
CA VAL A 380 28.71 -21.50 -17.46
C VAL A 380 27.76 -22.20 -16.51
N PHE A 381 26.55 -22.50 -16.98
CA PHE A 381 25.58 -23.26 -16.22
C PHE A 381 25.49 -24.71 -16.68
N THR A 382 25.12 -25.57 -15.74
CA THR A 382 24.68 -26.95 -16.00
C THR A 382 23.30 -27.19 -15.38
N PRO A 383 22.43 -27.96 -16.06
CA PRO A 383 21.03 -28.14 -15.64
C PRO A 383 20.87 -29.08 -14.43
N SER A 384 21.91 -29.78 -13.99
CA SER A 384 21.85 -30.68 -12.83
C SER A 384 22.22 -29.95 -11.54
N SER A 385 21.34 -30.02 -10.54
CA SER A 385 21.62 -29.60 -9.17
C SER A 385 21.16 -30.67 -8.17
N SER A 386 21.88 -30.79 -7.06
CA SER A 386 21.54 -31.60 -5.89
C SER A 386 20.52 -30.92 -4.97
N LEU A 387 20.32 -29.61 -5.15
CA LEU A 387 19.42 -28.80 -4.34
C LEU A 387 17.95 -29.18 -4.58
N ASN A 388 17.17 -29.11 -3.50
CA ASN A 388 15.73 -29.37 -3.51
C ASN A 388 14.98 -28.19 -2.89
N HIS A 389 13.65 -28.15 -3.12
CA HIS A 389 12.75 -27.11 -2.60
C HIS A 389 13.05 -25.69 -3.09
N CYS A 390 13.57 -25.56 -4.30
CA CYS A 390 14.07 -24.29 -4.86
C CYS A 390 13.00 -23.35 -5.42
N GLU A 391 11.75 -23.82 -5.55
CA GLU A 391 10.66 -22.96 -6.04
C GLU A 391 10.38 -21.83 -5.04
N ASP A 392 10.24 -20.62 -5.55
CA ASP A 392 9.81 -19.46 -4.80
C ASP A 392 8.28 -19.49 -4.61
N LEU A 393 7.86 -19.70 -3.36
CA LEU A 393 6.48 -19.89 -2.93
C LEU A 393 5.77 -18.57 -2.60
N ARG A 394 6.31 -17.40 -2.97
CA ARG A 394 5.69 -16.10 -2.62
C ARG A 394 4.23 -15.97 -3.07
N ASN A 395 3.92 -16.46 -4.27
CA ASN A 395 2.57 -16.40 -4.83
C ASN A 395 1.62 -17.38 -4.12
N ASP A 396 2.11 -18.57 -3.75
CA ASP A 396 1.36 -19.55 -2.97
C ASP A 396 1.07 -19.01 -1.56
N ALA A 397 2.05 -18.34 -0.94
CA ALA A 397 1.89 -17.68 0.35
C ALA A 397 0.92 -16.50 0.30
N LEU A 398 0.94 -15.71 -0.78
CA LEU A 398 -0.03 -14.63 -1.00
C LEU A 398 -1.45 -15.18 -1.13
N ALA A 399 -1.64 -16.21 -1.97
CA ALA A 399 -2.95 -16.87 -2.12
C ALA A 399 -3.45 -17.45 -0.80
N PHE A 400 -2.58 -18.13 -0.04
CA PHE A 400 -2.88 -18.65 1.30
C PHE A 400 -3.33 -17.54 2.25
N ASN A 401 -2.57 -16.43 2.35
CA ASN A 401 -2.91 -15.34 3.26
C ASN A 401 -4.16 -14.56 2.82
N ILE A 402 -4.44 -14.43 1.52
CA ILE A 402 -5.70 -13.88 1.01
C ILE A 402 -6.88 -14.75 1.44
N ILE A 403 -6.78 -16.08 1.32
CA ILE A 403 -7.83 -17.00 1.77
C ILE A 403 -8.04 -16.89 3.28
N VAL A 404 -6.95 -16.85 4.06
CA VAL A 404 -7.00 -16.69 5.52
C VAL A 404 -7.69 -15.39 5.92
N THR A 405 -7.34 -14.26 5.29
CA THR A 405 -7.94 -12.96 5.57
C THR A 405 -9.40 -12.87 5.10
N CYS A 406 -9.76 -13.55 4.01
CA CYS A 406 -11.16 -13.73 3.58
C CYS A 406 -11.97 -14.52 4.61
N ILE A 407 -11.46 -15.65 5.12
CA ILE A 407 -12.10 -16.43 6.19
C ILE A 407 -12.28 -15.58 7.45
N LEU A 408 -11.25 -14.82 7.83
CA LEU A 408 -11.28 -13.90 8.96
C LEU A 408 -12.40 -12.86 8.83
N PHE A 409 -12.53 -12.21 7.67
CA PHE A 409 -13.47 -11.10 7.46
C PHE A 409 -14.91 -11.55 7.16
N LEU A 410 -15.08 -12.68 6.46
CA LEU A 410 -16.39 -13.16 6.01
C LEU A 410 -17.01 -14.16 7.00
N LEU A 411 -16.21 -15.09 7.53
CA LEU A 411 -16.70 -16.21 8.35
C LEU A 411 -16.52 -15.96 9.84
N LEU A 412 -15.29 -15.67 10.29
CA LEU A 412 -15.02 -15.51 11.72
C LEU A 412 -15.52 -14.18 12.26
N SER A 413 -15.40 -13.10 11.46
CA SER A 413 -15.87 -11.76 11.80
C SER A 413 -15.55 -11.33 13.25
N PRO A 414 -14.29 -11.44 13.71
CA PRO A 414 -13.95 -11.13 15.09
C PRO A 414 -14.15 -9.63 15.40
N PRO A 415 -14.05 -9.21 16.68
CA PRO A 415 -14.11 -7.81 17.04
C PRO A 415 -13.13 -6.96 16.21
N PRO A 416 -13.47 -5.71 15.83
CA PRO A 416 -12.65 -4.87 14.96
C PRO A 416 -11.18 -4.76 15.36
N ILE A 417 -10.88 -4.69 16.66
CA ILE A 417 -9.51 -4.63 17.16
C ILE A 417 -8.71 -5.90 16.85
N VAL A 418 -9.35 -7.07 16.93
CA VAL A 418 -8.72 -8.36 16.62
C VAL A 418 -8.48 -8.46 15.11
N ALA A 419 -9.46 -8.07 14.28
CA ALA A 419 -9.29 -8.04 12.83
C ALA A 419 -8.13 -7.12 12.41
N PHE A 420 -8.02 -5.94 13.02
CA PHE A 420 -6.91 -5.02 12.78
C PHE A 420 -5.54 -5.65 13.10
N TRP A 421 -5.37 -6.22 14.30
CA TRP A 421 -4.11 -6.87 14.67
C TRP A 421 -3.81 -8.11 13.84
N SER A 422 -4.82 -8.87 13.42
CA SER A 422 -4.63 -9.96 12.47
C SER A 422 -4.06 -9.46 11.14
N LEU A 423 -4.57 -8.35 10.59
CA LEU A 423 -3.99 -7.74 9.39
C LEU A 423 -2.54 -7.30 9.60
N VAL A 424 -2.23 -6.66 10.74
CA VAL A 424 -0.87 -6.23 11.08
C VAL A 424 0.09 -7.43 11.11
N CYS A 425 -0.26 -8.49 11.84
CA CYS A 425 0.59 -9.69 11.94
C CYS A 425 0.73 -10.41 10.60
N ILE A 426 -0.38 -10.66 9.89
CA ILE A 426 -0.35 -11.37 8.61
C ILE A 426 0.44 -10.58 7.57
N GLY A 427 0.21 -9.26 7.47
CA GLY A 427 0.90 -8.40 6.51
C GLY A 427 2.40 -8.30 6.78
N PHE A 428 2.81 -8.00 8.01
CA PHE A 428 4.22 -7.87 8.37
C PHE A 428 5.00 -9.15 8.06
N TRP A 429 4.52 -10.30 8.56
CA TRP A 429 5.20 -11.58 8.38
C TRP A 429 5.11 -12.11 6.95
N HIS A 430 4.10 -11.71 6.17
CA HIS A 430 4.08 -12.03 4.74
C HIS A 430 5.24 -11.37 4.00
N VAL A 431 5.49 -10.08 4.27
CA VAL A 431 6.59 -9.34 3.65
C VAL A 431 7.94 -9.91 4.07
N THR A 432 8.14 -10.09 5.39
CA THR A 432 9.39 -10.63 5.95
C THR A 432 9.78 -11.98 5.37
N PHE A 433 8.82 -12.87 5.13
CA PHE A 433 9.14 -14.26 4.75
C PHE A 433 9.01 -14.56 3.26
N PHE A 434 8.22 -13.79 2.52
CA PHE A 434 7.81 -14.19 1.17
C PHE A 434 7.99 -13.08 0.13
N SER A 435 7.29 -11.95 0.28
CA SER A 435 7.21 -11.00 -0.83
C SER A 435 8.43 -10.11 -0.95
N GLN A 436 9.08 -9.73 0.16
CA GLN A 436 10.28 -8.92 0.15
C GLN A 436 11.14 -9.13 1.41
N PRO A 437 11.73 -10.33 1.59
CA PRO A 437 12.62 -10.60 2.71
C PRO A 437 13.89 -9.75 2.62
N ARG A 438 14.40 -9.28 3.77
CA ARG A 438 15.63 -8.47 3.85
C ARG A 438 16.86 -9.24 3.37
N GLU A 439 16.92 -10.50 3.73
CA GLU A 439 17.96 -11.45 3.32
C GLU A 439 17.32 -12.81 3.08
N ASN A 440 18.02 -13.72 2.42
CA ASN A 440 17.56 -15.08 2.22
C ASN A 440 18.64 -16.05 2.74
N PRO A 441 18.30 -16.94 3.72
CA PRO A 441 17.02 -17.01 4.43
C PRO A 441 16.73 -15.76 5.29
N PRO A 442 15.45 -15.44 5.58
CA PRO A 442 15.07 -14.23 6.31
C PRO A 442 15.68 -14.16 7.72
N PRO A 443 16.24 -12.99 8.12
CA PRO A 443 16.84 -12.81 9.44
C PRO A 443 15.73 -12.63 10.49
N ILE A 444 15.33 -13.74 11.12
CA ILE A 444 14.17 -13.78 12.03
C ILE A 444 14.40 -12.90 13.27
N SER A 445 15.64 -12.83 13.80
CA SER A 445 15.98 -11.99 14.96
C SER A 445 15.68 -10.52 14.69
N ASP A 446 16.12 -10.03 13.54
CA ASP A 446 16.07 -8.63 13.17
C ASP A 446 14.64 -8.24 12.83
N ALA A 447 13.92 -9.15 12.16
CA ALA A 447 12.48 -9.00 11.92
C ALA A 447 11.69 -8.85 13.23
N PHE A 448 11.98 -9.63 14.27
CA PHE A 448 11.35 -9.45 15.59
C PHE A 448 11.75 -8.11 16.25
N GLY A 449 13.00 -7.67 16.06
CA GLY A 449 13.48 -6.36 16.48
C GLY A 449 12.65 -5.22 15.90
N THR A 450 12.43 -5.22 14.58
CA THR A 450 11.61 -4.21 13.88
C THR A 450 10.11 -4.36 14.17
N PHE A 451 9.62 -5.58 14.39
CA PHE A 451 8.19 -5.82 14.60
C PHE A 451 7.66 -5.07 15.82
N LEU A 452 8.45 -4.95 16.89
CA LEU A 452 8.03 -4.29 18.13
C LEU A 452 7.72 -2.79 17.94
N PRO A 453 8.62 -1.96 17.38
CA PRO A 453 8.28 -0.59 16.98
C PRO A 453 7.12 -0.52 15.97
N ALA A 454 7.03 -1.46 15.03
CA ALA A 454 5.92 -1.50 14.08
C ALA A 454 4.56 -1.70 14.77
N LEU A 455 4.50 -2.54 15.82
CA LEU A 455 3.32 -2.70 16.66
C LEU A 455 2.96 -1.38 17.38
N PHE A 456 3.94 -0.63 17.86
CA PHE A 456 3.69 0.66 18.51
C PHE A 456 3.06 1.69 17.53
N VAL A 457 3.58 1.77 16.31
CA VAL A 457 3.00 2.62 15.26
C VAL A 457 1.60 2.13 14.86
N ALA A 458 1.41 0.82 14.70
CA ALA A 458 0.09 0.24 14.44
C ALA A 458 -0.91 0.56 15.56
N TYR A 459 -0.48 0.58 16.82
CA TYR A 459 -1.31 1.05 17.93
C TYR A 459 -1.71 2.52 17.77
N ALA A 460 -0.80 3.40 17.33
CA ALA A 460 -1.14 4.79 17.02
C ALA A 460 -2.19 4.88 15.88
N PHE A 461 -2.03 4.08 14.81
CA PHE A 461 -3.03 3.99 13.73
C PHE A 461 -4.40 3.55 14.25
N TRP A 462 -4.44 2.56 15.13
CA TRP A 462 -5.64 2.13 15.83
C TRP A 462 -6.31 3.30 16.56
N ARG A 463 -5.55 4.02 17.38
CA ARG A 463 -6.05 5.09 18.24
C ARG A 463 -6.58 6.30 17.47
N VAL A 464 -5.87 6.72 16.42
CA VAL A 464 -6.15 7.97 15.71
C VAL A 464 -7.25 7.80 14.65
N ALA A 465 -7.22 6.69 13.89
CA ALA A 465 -8.05 6.52 12.70
C ALA A 465 -8.90 5.24 12.72
N TRP A 466 -8.28 4.06 12.87
CA TRP A 466 -8.96 2.78 12.63
C TRP A 466 -10.10 2.47 13.59
N ARG A 467 -9.97 2.82 14.88
CA ARG A 467 -11.04 2.62 15.88
C ARG A 467 -12.33 3.40 15.56
N LYS A 468 -12.27 4.41 14.69
CA LYS A 468 -13.42 5.24 14.28
C LYS A 468 -14.08 4.72 13.00
N VAL A 469 -13.36 3.98 12.16
CA VAL A 469 -13.80 3.58 10.82
C VAL A 469 -14.16 2.10 10.77
N LEU A 470 -13.25 1.20 11.15
CA LEU A 470 -13.46 -0.25 11.03
C LEU A 470 -14.74 -0.75 11.76
N PRO A 471 -15.07 -0.27 12.99
CA PRO A 471 -16.28 -0.71 13.67
C PRO A 471 -17.58 -0.42 12.91
N SER A 472 -17.62 0.65 12.10
CA SER A 472 -18.78 1.03 11.30
C SER A 472 -19.16 0.01 10.22
N PHE A 473 -18.23 -0.89 9.87
CA PHE A 473 -18.42 -1.96 8.89
C PHE A 473 -18.63 -3.34 9.54
N SER A 474 -18.69 -3.45 10.87
CA SER A 474 -18.76 -4.75 11.57
C SER A 474 -20.03 -5.55 11.29
N ASN A 475 -21.11 -4.87 10.90
CA ASN A 475 -22.40 -5.49 10.61
C ASN A 475 -22.59 -5.88 9.14
N ILE A 476 -21.61 -5.56 8.28
CA ILE A 476 -21.63 -5.77 6.83
C ILE A 476 -20.36 -6.53 6.40
N PRO A 477 -20.24 -7.82 6.76
CA PRO A 477 -19.02 -8.59 6.55
C PRO A 477 -18.53 -8.61 5.10
N LEU A 478 -19.42 -8.62 4.11
CA LEU A 478 -19.03 -8.65 2.70
C LEU A 478 -18.48 -7.31 2.23
N GLU A 479 -19.18 -6.20 2.48
CA GLU A 479 -18.65 -4.85 2.21
C GLU A 479 -17.34 -4.60 2.98
N ARG A 480 -17.26 -5.02 4.25
CA ARG A 480 -16.03 -4.91 5.04
C ARG A 480 -14.87 -5.65 4.38
N ALA A 481 -15.09 -6.87 3.90
CA ALA A 481 -14.05 -7.64 3.22
C ALA A 481 -13.60 -6.92 1.93
N ILE A 482 -14.53 -6.42 1.12
CA ILE A 482 -14.23 -5.73 -0.14
C ILE A 482 -13.43 -4.45 0.09
N TRP A 483 -13.88 -3.61 1.03
CA TRP A 483 -13.27 -2.29 1.26
C TRP A 483 -11.92 -2.34 1.99
N TYR A 484 -11.60 -3.45 2.66
CA TYR A 484 -10.34 -3.60 3.38
C TYR A 484 -9.35 -4.55 2.69
N LEU A 485 -9.77 -5.75 2.25
CA LEU A 485 -8.79 -6.77 1.87
C LEU A 485 -8.06 -6.46 0.57
N ALA A 486 -8.78 -6.06 -0.49
CA ALA A 486 -8.15 -5.73 -1.78
C ALA A 486 -7.15 -4.56 -1.65
N PRO A 487 -7.52 -3.39 -1.08
CA PRO A 487 -6.55 -2.31 -0.87
C PRO A 487 -5.44 -2.67 0.12
N PHE A 488 -5.72 -3.46 1.17
CA PHE A 488 -4.69 -3.92 2.10
C PHE A 488 -3.62 -4.74 1.39
N TRP A 489 -4.01 -5.76 0.63
CA TRP A 489 -3.07 -6.60 -0.13
C TRP A 489 -2.33 -5.81 -1.21
N ALA A 490 -3.00 -4.85 -1.86
CA ALA A 490 -2.32 -3.93 -2.78
C ALA A 490 -1.26 -3.07 -2.08
N GLY A 491 -1.47 -2.68 -0.83
CA GLY A 491 -0.47 -1.96 -0.04
C GLY A 491 0.67 -2.88 0.43
N VAL A 492 0.36 -4.12 0.83
CA VAL A 492 1.37 -5.11 1.25
C VAL A 492 2.29 -5.49 0.08
N GLU A 493 1.74 -5.59 -1.13
CA GLU A 493 2.46 -5.89 -2.38
C GLU A 493 2.76 -4.62 -3.20
N VAL A 494 2.97 -3.47 -2.53
CA VAL A 494 3.16 -2.20 -3.24
C VAL A 494 4.40 -2.22 -4.13
N ASN A 495 5.46 -2.94 -3.76
CA ASN A 495 6.64 -3.19 -4.59
C ASN A 495 6.25 -3.86 -5.93
N VAL A 496 5.49 -4.95 -5.89
CA VAL A 496 5.07 -5.67 -7.11
C VAL A 496 4.17 -4.83 -8.02
N ILE A 497 3.37 -3.93 -7.45
CA ILE A 497 2.52 -3.01 -8.21
C ILE A 497 3.35 -1.89 -8.83
N THR A 498 4.29 -1.33 -8.07
CA THR A 498 5.12 -0.19 -8.51
C THR A 498 6.20 -0.59 -9.49
N ASP A 499 6.74 -1.82 -9.43
CA ASP A 499 7.69 -2.38 -10.41
C ASP A 499 7.16 -2.34 -11.86
N LYS A 500 5.84 -2.37 -12.03
CA LYS A 500 5.18 -2.31 -13.35
C LYS A 500 4.97 -0.89 -13.85
N ILE A 501 5.22 0.11 -13.01
CA ILE A 501 5.12 1.51 -13.33
C ILE A 501 6.53 1.98 -13.73
N PRO A 502 6.70 2.67 -14.87
CA PRO A 502 8.00 3.13 -15.31
C PRO A 502 8.50 4.35 -14.51
N VAL A 503 8.47 4.29 -13.19
CA VAL A 503 8.92 5.33 -12.25
C VAL A 503 9.55 4.62 -11.05
N ASP A 504 10.86 4.78 -10.87
CA ASP A 504 11.58 4.28 -9.69
C ASP A 504 11.93 5.46 -8.77
N ARG A 505 12.75 6.39 -9.29
CA ARG A 505 13.06 7.67 -8.64
C ARG A 505 12.28 8.81 -9.28
N LEU A 506 11.82 9.78 -8.48
CA LEU A 506 11.17 11.00 -8.97
C LEU A 506 12.21 12.06 -9.36
N ILE A 507 13.20 11.67 -10.17
CA ILE A 507 14.28 12.54 -10.65
C ILE A 507 14.03 12.91 -12.11
N ALA A 508 14.39 14.14 -12.50
CA ALA A 508 14.14 14.66 -13.84
C ALA A 508 14.90 13.92 -14.95
N SER A 509 16.08 13.35 -14.69
CA SER A 509 16.81 12.46 -15.61
C SER A 509 15.99 11.21 -15.93
N ASP A 510 15.60 10.46 -14.90
CA ASP A 510 14.91 9.18 -15.01
C ASP A 510 13.56 9.32 -15.73
N ILE A 511 12.81 10.40 -15.45
CA ILE A 511 11.52 10.67 -16.11
C ILE A 511 11.69 10.98 -17.60
N ARG A 512 12.81 11.59 -18.01
CA ARG A 512 13.09 11.92 -19.42
C ARG A 512 13.57 10.71 -20.21
N GLU A 513 14.37 9.85 -19.60
CA GLU A 513 14.99 8.71 -20.26
C GLU A 513 14.06 7.49 -20.32
N ARG A 514 13.24 7.28 -19.29
CA ARG A 514 12.39 6.09 -19.21
C ARG A 514 11.08 6.26 -19.97
N HIS A 515 10.87 5.44 -20.99
CA HIS A 515 9.69 5.49 -21.83
C HIS A 515 8.39 5.27 -21.01
N GLY A 516 7.46 6.22 -21.09
CA GLY A 516 6.17 6.16 -20.39
C GLY A 516 6.17 6.70 -18.95
N ALA A 517 7.32 7.08 -18.39
CA ALA A 517 7.44 7.63 -17.03
C ALA A 517 6.60 8.89 -16.84
N LEU A 518 6.72 9.86 -17.76
CA LEU A 518 5.97 11.11 -17.71
C LEU A 518 4.44 10.89 -17.67
N ALA A 519 3.94 9.98 -18.51
CA ALA A 519 2.51 9.66 -18.55
C ALA A 519 2.04 9.03 -17.24
N ALA A 520 2.83 8.12 -16.67
CA ALA A 520 2.54 7.50 -15.38
C ALA A 520 2.47 8.53 -14.25
N VAL A 521 3.45 9.45 -14.17
CA VAL A 521 3.47 10.54 -13.17
C VAL A 521 2.21 11.42 -13.28
N ILE A 522 1.81 11.81 -14.49
CA ILE A 522 0.60 12.62 -14.71
C ILE A 522 -0.65 11.88 -14.23
N ILE A 523 -0.81 10.60 -14.57
CA ILE A 523 -1.96 9.80 -14.16
C ILE A 523 -2.02 9.67 -12.63
N ILE A 524 -0.90 9.33 -12.00
CA ILE A 524 -0.80 9.22 -10.54
C ILE A 524 -1.15 10.55 -9.87
N ALA A 525 -0.62 11.67 -10.37
CA ALA A 525 -0.91 13.00 -9.84
C ALA A 525 -2.40 13.36 -9.94
N LEU A 526 -3.06 13.04 -11.06
CA LEU A 526 -4.50 13.28 -11.23
C LEU A 526 -5.34 12.42 -10.29
N VAL A 527 -5.01 11.15 -10.12
CA VAL A 527 -5.70 10.27 -9.16
C VAL A 527 -5.53 10.81 -7.74
N LEU A 528 -4.30 11.10 -7.32
CA LEU A 528 -4.03 11.66 -5.99
C LEU A 528 -4.76 12.97 -5.76
N LEU A 529 -4.82 13.87 -6.74
CA LEU A 529 -5.58 15.11 -6.66
C LEU A 529 -7.06 14.86 -6.35
N VAL A 530 -7.69 13.92 -7.07
CA VAL A 530 -9.11 13.56 -6.83
C VAL A 530 -9.30 13.01 -5.42
N LEU A 531 -8.42 12.13 -4.95
CA LEU A 531 -8.49 11.55 -3.60
C LEU A 531 -8.33 12.63 -2.52
N VAL A 532 -7.37 13.53 -2.69
CA VAL A 532 -7.10 14.66 -1.77
C VAL A 532 -8.26 15.63 -1.75
N VAL A 533 -8.78 16.07 -2.91
CA VAL A 533 -9.93 16.97 -2.99
C VAL A 533 -11.15 16.37 -2.30
N ASN A 534 -11.41 15.07 -2.51
CA ASN A 534 -12.50 14.41 -1.79
C ASN A 534 -12.25 14.38 -0.28
N GLN A 535 -11.03 14.07 0.18
CA GLN A 535 -10.74 13.99 1.61
C GLN A 535 -10.83 15.36 2.29
N VAL A 536 -10.34 16.43 1.64
CA VAL A 536 -10.51 17.82 2.11
C VAL A 536 -11.99 18.18 2.21
N ARG A 537 -12.81 17.84 1.20
CA ARG A 537 -14.26 18.08 1.22
C ARG A 537 -14.94 17.37 2.40
N VAL A 538 -14.50 16.16 2.74
CA VAL A 538 -15.08 15.36 3.84
C VAL A 538 -14.62 15.89 5.20
N ILE A 539 -13.33 16.24 5.38
CA ILE A 539 -12.80 16.83 6.62
C ILE A 539 -13.39 18.23 6.86
N ARG A 540 -13.61 19.03 5.82
CA ARG A 540 -14.22 20.37 5.96
C ARG A 540 -15.55 20.33 6.72
N LYS A 541 -16.32 19.25 6.57
CA LYS A 541 -17.63 19.08 7.24
C LYS A 541 -17.52 18.89 8.76
N THR A 542 -16.34 18.60 9.30
CA THR A 542 -16.13 18.41 10.75
C THR A 542 -15.69 19.69 11.47
N GLY A 543 -15.36 20.74 10.73
CA GLY A 543 -14.74 21.95 11.30
C GLY A 543 -13.26 21.80 11.67
N LEU A 544 -12.67 20.59 11.57
CA LEU A 544 -11.28 20.32 11.96
C LEU A 544 -10.24 20.63 10.87
N LEU A 545 -10.68 21.04 9.67
CA LEU A 545 -9.78 21.25 8.54
C LEU A 545 -8.62 22.23 8.85
N PRO A 546 -8.83 23.40 9.47
CA PRO A 546 -7.73 24.33 9.78
C PRO A 546 -6.70 23.73 10.73
N PHE A 547 -7.14 22.95 11.72
CA PHE A 547 -6.26 22.28 12.67
C PHE A 547 -5.33 21.29 11.96
N TYR A 548 -5.88 20.43 11.10
CA TYR A 548 -5.06 19.49 10.33
C TYR A 548 -4.11 20.23 9.38
N ILE A 549 -4.59 21.23 8.63
CA ILE A 549 -3.73 22.03 7.74
C ILE A 549 -2.54 22.61 8.53
N LEU A 550 -2.78 23.18 9.71
CA LEU A 550 -1.71 23.74 10.53
C LEU A 550 -0.68 22.68 10.95
N CYS A 551 -1.14 21.49 11.37
CA CYS A 551 -0.24 20.39 11.72
C CYS A 551 0.62 19.93 10.53
N TYR A 552 0.03 19.77 9.34
CA TYR A 552 0.79 19.34 8.15
C TYR A 552 1.72 20.43 7.62
N VAL A 553 1.33 21.70 7.69
CA VAL A 553 2.23 22.82 7.35
C VAL A 553 3.41 22.85 8.32
N ALA A 554 3.17 22.70 9.62
CA ALA A 554 4.25 22.63 10.60
C ALA A 554 5.19 21.43 10.34
N ALA A 555 4.63 20.24 10.07
CA ALA A 555 5.43 19.07 9.73
C ALA A 555 6.25 19.27 8.44
N ALA A 556 5.64 19.84 7.40
CA ALA A 556 6.31 20.13 6.13
C ALA A 556 7.43 21.17 6.30
N LEU A 557 7.23 22.20 7.11
CA LEU A 557 8.28 23.18 7.45
C LEU A 557 9.42 22.53 8.23
N THR A 558 9.12 21.63 9.17
CA THR A 558 10.16 20.87 9.88
C THR A 558 10.99 20.03 8.91
N VAL A 559 10.35 19.28 8.01
CA VAL A 559 11.06 18.50 6.98
C VAL A 559 11.89 19.40 6.08
N LEU A 560 11.34 20.54 5.66
CA LEU A 560 12.07 21.52 4.86
C LEU A 560 13.33 22.00 5.59
N VAL A 561 13.24 22.38 6.86
CA VAL A 561 14.41 22.85 7.64
C VAL A 561 15.51 21.78 7.70
N PHE A 562 15.17 20.51 7.95
CA PHE A 562 16.14 19.43 7.98
C PHE A 562 16.73 19.13 6.59
N SER A 563 15.94 19.25 5.52
CA SER A 563 16.42 19.08 4.14
C SER A 563 17.41 20.16 3.67
N GLN A 564 17.58 21.27 4.42
CA GLN A 564 18.57 22.30 4.12
C GLN A 564 19.89 22.10 4.85
N MET A 565 20.04 21.02 5.63
CA MET A 565 21.32 20.70 6.27
C MET A 565 22.33 20.23 5.22
N PRO A 566 23.59 20.70 5.26
CA PRO A 566 24.62 20.28 4.30
C PRO A 566 24.77 18.75 4.24
N GLY A 567 24.77 18.21 3.02
CA GLY A 567 24.96 16.78 2.77
C GLY A 567 23.73 15.89 3.00
N LEU A 568 22.56 16.46 3.33
CA LEU A 568 21.30 15.70 3.45
C LEU A 568 20.31 16.09 2.35
N GLU A 569 19.71 15.08 1.75
CA GLU A 569 18.64 15.17 0.77
C GLU A 569 17.37 14.50 1.31
N PHE A 570 16.22 15.00 0.88
CA PHE A 570 14.93 14.46 1.30
C PHE A 570 14.52 13.29 0.40
N HIS A 571 14.37 12.10 0.99
CA HIS A 571 13.85 10.91 0.32
C HIS A 571 12.60 10.40 1.06
N LEU A 572 11.44 10.51 0.41
CA LEU A 572 10.17 10.08 1.00
C LEU A 572 9.95 8.58 0.83
N HIS A 573 10.26 7.82 1.88
CA HIS A 573 9.87 6.41 1.98
C HIS A 573 8.35 6.23 2.09
N HIS A 574 7.79 5.23 1.40
CA HIS A 574 6.34 4.99 1.35
C HIS A 574 5.73 4.63 2.72
N TYR A 575 6.49 4.01 3.62
CA TYR A 575 6.02 3.75 4.98
C TYR A 575 5.80 5.05 5.77
N PHE A 576 6.65 6.06 5.53
CA PHE A 576 6.52 7.37 6.16
C PHE A 576 5.31 8.12 5.61
N ALA A 577 5.08 8.03 4.29
CA ALA A 577 3.85 8.54 3.67
C ALA A 577 2.60 7.91 4.30
N ALA A 578 2.61 6.61 4.59
CA ALA A 578 1.51 5.95 5.30
C ALA A 578 1.29 6.49 6.71
N ILE A 579 2.36 6.69 7.49
CA ILE A 579 2.27 7.31 8.83
C ILE A 579 1.65 8.71 8.74
N ALA A 580 2.10 9.50 7.77
CA ALA A 580 1.61 10.86 7.56
C ALA A 580 0.15 10.89 7.12
N LEU A 581 -0.32 9.94 6.30
CA LEU A 581 -1.65 10.02 5.67
C LEU A 581 -2.77 9.29 6.45
N ILE A 582 -2.47 8.32 7.31
CA ILE A 582 -3.50 7.62 8.10
C ILE A 582 -4.33 8.57 8.99
N PRO A 583 -3.75 9.58 9.69
CA PRO A 583 -4.50 10.48 10.55
C PRO A 583 -5.62 11.26 9.86
N ILE A 584 -5.50 11.56 8.56
CA ILE A 584 -6.53 12.27 7.79
C ILE A 584 -7.63 11.34 7.28
N ALA A 585 -7.44 10.03 7.29
CA ALA A 585 -8.44 9.04 6.89
C ALA A 585 -9.37 8.61 8.05
N PHE A 586 -9.56 9.42 9.08
CA PHE A 586 -10.25 9.02 10.33
C PHE A 586 -11.78 8.97 10.28
N LEU A 587 -12.41 9.46 9.20
CA LEU A 587 -13.86 9.60 9.09
C LEU A 587 -14.50 8.29 8.58
N PRO A 588 -15.67 7.88 9.11
CA PRO A 588 -16.28 6.59 8.81
C PRO A 588 -16.93 6.55 7.41
N THR A 589 -16.11 6.67 6.36
CA THR A 589 -16.52 6.57 4.96
C THR A 589 -15.91 5.33 4.30
N ARG A 590 -16.53 4.85 3.21
CA ARG A 590 -15.97 3.73 2.41
C ARG A 590 -14.58 4.07 1.86
N LEU A 591 -14.37 5.29 1.38
CA LEU A 591 -13.06 5.73 0.89
C LEU A 591 -12.02 5.76 2.01
N SER A 592 -12.40 6.19 3.22
CA SER A 592 -11.49 6.14 4.36
C SER A 592 -11.12 4.72 4.77
N ALA A 593 -12.02 3.74 4.63
CA ALA A 593 -11.69 2.33 4.81
C ALA A 593 -10.64 1.85 3.79
N ILE A 594 -10.83 2.20 2.51
CA ILE A 594 -9.87 1.89 1.43
C ILE A 594 -8.51 2.54 1.71
N TYR A 595 -8.48 3.83 2.07
CA TYR A 595 -7.24 4.54 2.36
C TYR A 595 -6.52 3.93 3.56
N GLN A 596 -7.22 3.68 4.67
CA GLN A 596 -6.62 3.08 5.86
C GLN A 596 -6.03 1.71 5.57
N ALA A 597 -6.74 0.87 4.82
CA ALA A 597 -6.29 -0.46 4.45
C ALA A 597 -5.03 -0.43 3.58
N PHE A 598 -5.04 0.37 2.51
CA PHE A 598 -3.89 0.53 1.61
C PHE A 598 -2.68 1.10 2.33
N LEU A 599 -2.86 2.17 3.11
CA LEU A 599 -1.77 2.80 3.86
C LEU A 599 -1.22 1.88 4.95
N LEU A 600 -2.06 1.07 5.61
CA LEU A 600 -1.56 0.04 6.53
C LEU A 600 -0.68 -0.97 5.79
N GLY A 601 -1.12 -1.46 4.63
CA GLY A 601 -0.31 -2.37 3.80
C GLY A 601 1.03 -1.74 3.42
N MET A 602 1.02 -0.50 2.90
CA MET A 602 2.24 0.23 2.53
C MET A 602 3.20 0.42 3.71
N PHE A 603 2.65 0.76 4.89
CA PHE A 603 3.45 0.88 6.11
C PHE A 603 4.14 -0.45 6.44
N LEU A 604 3.38 -1.55 6.46
CA LEU A 604 3.92 -2.87 6.78
C LEU A 604 4.95 -3.33 5.76
N ASN A 605 4.71 -3.11 4.46
CA ASN A 605 5.68 -3.40 3.41
C ASN A 605 7.01 -2.67 3.65
N GLY A 606 6.97 -1.34 3.81
CA GLY A 606 8.20 -0.56 3.92
C GLY A 606 9.01 -0.88 5.18
N VAL A 607 8.38 -0.99 6.35
CA VAL A 607 9.14 -1.31 7.58
C VAL A 607 9.61 -2.76 7.64
N ALA A 608 8.84 -3.71 7.11
CA ALA A 608 9.28 -5.12 7.09
C ALA A 608 10.45 -5.32 6.12
N ALA A 609 10.41 -4.69 4.93
CA ALA A 609 11.43 -4.83 3.90
C ALA A 609 12.68 -3.97 4.14
N PHE A 610 12.54 -2.76 4.70
CA PHE A 610 13.64 -1.77 4.76
C PHE A 610 13.90 -1.21 6.16
N ASP A 611 13.25 -1.74 7.18
CA ASP A 611 13.28 -1.19 8.54
C ASP A 611 12.74 0.25 8.62
N PHE A 612 12.95 0.93 9.74
CA PHE A 612 12.63 2.35 9.89
C PHE A 612 13.71 3.25 9.26
N ALA A 613 13.89 3.15 7.93
CA ALA A 613 14.87 3.92 7.16
C ALA A 613 14.67 5.44 7.28
N SER A 614 15.76 6.20 7.31
CA SER A 614 15.74 7.66 7.41
C SER A 614 15.05 8.30 6.19
N ILE A 615 14.32 9.39 6.40
CA ILE A 615 13.81 10.24 5.29
C ILE A 615 14.81 11.31 4.83
N PHE A 616 15.96 11.38 5.51
CA PHE A 616 17.09 12.23 5.16
C PHE A 616 18.28 11.32 4.88
N GLU A 617 18.73 11.30 3.63
CA GLU A 617 19.82 10.45 3.12
C GLU A 617 20.88 11.36 2.49
N THR A 618 22.11 10.87 2.39
CA THR A 618 23.20 11.58 1.70
C THR A 618 23.08 11.42 0.18
N HIS A 619 23.71 12.32 -0.57
CA HIS A 619 23.70 12.25 -2.04
C HIS A 619 24.22 10.90 -2.56
N ALA A 620 25.29 10.37 -1.94
CA ALA A 620 25.85 9.07 -2.27
C ALA A 620 24.86 7.91 -2.02
N GLU A 621 24.06 7.97 -0.94
CA GLU A 621 23.04 6.95 -0.65
C GLU A 621 21.91 6.92 -1.71
N ILE A 622 21.58 8.06 -2.32
CA ILE A 622 20.51 8.19 -3.33
C ILE A 622 21.00 7.84 -4.74
N VAL A 623 22.23 8.23 -5.09
CA VAL A 623 22.84 7.94 -6.40
C VAL A 623 23.18 6.45 -6.54
N ARG A 624 23.41 5.74 -5.43
CA ARG A 624 23.78 4.32 -5.35
C ARG A 624 25.12 4.06 -6.04
N ASP A 625 25.12 3.27 -7.11
CA ASP A 625 26.27 2.92 -7.95
C ASP A 625 26.41 3.84 -9.18
N GLY A 626 25.71 4.97 -9.22
CA GLY A 626 25.81 5.94 -10.32
C GLY A 626 26.95 6.95 -10.12
N ALA A 627 27.24 7.73 -11.17
CA ALA A 627 28.29 8.74 -11.16
C ALA A 627 27.95 9.88 -10.19
N VAL A 628 28.92 10.25 -9.37
CA VAL A 628 28.78 11.28 -8.34
C VAL A 628 29.12 12.69 -8.84
N GLY A 629 29.58 12.82 -10.09
CA GLY A 629 29.92 14.09 -10.73
C GLY A 629 31.29 14.63 -10.32
N SER A 630 32.22 13.74 -10.01
CA SER A 630 33.61 14.05 -9.71
C SER A 630 34.38 14.52 -10.96
N GLU A 631 35.56 15.10 -10.74
CA GLU A 631 36.44 15.52 -11.83
C GLU A 631 36.97 14.31 -12.60
N LEU A 632 37.17 14.49 -13.91
CA LEU A 632 37.60 13.42 -14.81
C LEU A 632 39.03 13.65 -15.31
N PRO A 633 39.92 12.64 -15.26
CA PRO A 633 41.22 12.70 -15.91
C PRO A 633 41.09 12.85 -17.43
N THR A 634 42.18 13.32 -18.07
CA THR A 634 42.23 13.43 -19.53
C THR A 634 43.43 12.68 -20.10
N PHE A 635 43.19 11.86 -21.11
CA PHE A 635 44.25 11.18 -21.84
C PHE A 635 45.10 12.19 -22.62
N ALA A 636 46.42 12.08 -22.49
CA ALA A 636 47.39 12.80 -23.29
C ALA A 636 47.60 12.08 -24.64
N THR A 637 47.50 10.74 -24.61
CA THR A 637 47.39 9.93 -25.83
C THR A 637 46.09 10.24 -26.56
N ASN A 638 46.19 10.55 -27.85
CA ASN A 638 45.05 10.84 -28.69
C ASN A 638 45.22 10.30 -30.12
N SER A 639 44.12 10.28 -30.87
CA SER A 639 44.05 9.77 -32.25
C SER A 639 45.03 10.43 -33.23
N THR A 640 45.47 11.66 -32.97
CA THR A 640 46.43 12.37 -33.83
C THR A 640 47.89 11.99 -33.55
N GLY A 641 48.21 11.64 -32.30
CA GLY A 641 49.55 11.24 -31.87
C GLY A 641 49.79 9.73 -31.90
N TRP A 642 48.74 8.92 -32.04
CA TRP A 642 48.81 7.47 -32.04
C TRP A 642 49.41 6.88 -33.32
N ASN A 643 50.40 6.00 -33.19
CA ASN A 643 51.00 5.30 -34.32
C ASN A 643 50.48 3.86 -34.42
N SER A 644 49.44 3.65 -35.25
CA SER A 644 48.83 2.33 -35.46
C SER A 644 49.73 1.31 -36.16
N SER A 645 50.91 1.70 -36.67
CA SER A 645 51.85 0.78 -37.29
C SER A 645 52.74 0.05 -36.28
N LEU A 646 52.81 0.52 -35.02
CA LEU A 646 53.60 -0.12 -33.97
C LEU A 646 52.79 -1.24 -33.28
N PRO A 647 53.41 -2.40 -33.00
CA PRO A 647 52.75 -3.46 -32.24
C PRO A 647 52.50 -3.02 -30.78
N LEU A 648 51.45 -3.56 -30.15
CA LEU A 648 51.06 -3.23 -28.76
C LEU A 648 52.21 -3.37 -27.75
N VAL A 649 53.12 -4.33 -27.96
CA VAL A 649 54.33 -4.52 -27.15
C VAL A 649 55.24 -3.30 -27.04
N ASN A 650 55.20 -2.41 -28.03
CA ASN A 650 56.00 -1.18 -28.07
C ASN A 650 55.14 0.08 -27.90
N GLN A 651 53.91 -0.05 -27.41
CA GLN A 651 52.97 1.06 -27.25
C GLN A 651 52.74 1.36 -25.76
N THR A 652 52.59 2.65 -25.45
CA THR A 652 52.25 3.14 -24.11
C THR A 652 51.16 4.19 -24.23
N ILE A 653 50.19 4.14 -23.33
CA ILE A 653 49.20 5.21 -23.16
C ILE A 653 49.65 6.13 -22.02
N SER A 654 49.24 7.40 -22.08
CA SER A 654 49.57 8.41 -21.07
C SER A 654 48.43 9.40 -20.86
N TRP A 655 48.43 10.04 -19.69
CA TRP A 655 47.41 11.01 -19.29
C TRP A 655 48.04 12.22 -18.59
N ASN A 656 47.25 13.29 -18.50
CA ASN A 656 47.68 14.54 -17.90
C ASN A 656 47.81 14.41 -16.37
N PRO A 657 48.71 15.19 -15.73
CA PRO A 657 48.83 15.22 -14.27
C PRO A 657 47.59 15.82 -13.60
N PHE A 658 47.53 15.71 -12.27
CA PHE A 658 46.48 16.33 -11.45
C PHE A 658 46.36 17.85 -11.73
N PRO A 659 45.15 18.42 -11.68
CA PRO A 659 44.98 19.87 -11.63
C PRO A 659 45.73 20.45 -10.41
N ASP A 660 46.33 21.64 -10.54
CA ASP A 660 47.04 22.33 -9.43
C ASP A 660 46.09 22.86 -8.32
N ASP A 661 44.80 22.51 -8.36
CA ASP A 661 43.77 22.98 -7.44
C ASP A 661 43.70 22.11 -6.17
N ASP A 662 43.18 22.66 -5.06
CA ASP A 662 43.06 22.11 -3.68
C ASP A 662 42.26 20.78 -3.54
N ASN A 663 42.17 19.96 -4.60
CA ASN A 663 41.48 18.67 -4.57
C ASN A 663 42.40 17.59 -4.00
N ASP A 664 41.90 16.84 -3.02
CA ASP A 664 42.64 15.79 -2.26
C ASP A 664 43.04 14.54 -3.11
N TRP A 665 43.08 14.63 -4.45
CA TRP A 665 43.46 13.52 -5.33
C TRP A 665 44.94 13.15 -5.18
N ASP A 666 45.23 11.87 -4.93
CA ASP A 666 46.60 11.38 -4.68
C ASP A 666 47.10 10.36 -5.72
N SER A 667 46.18 9.78 -6.49
CA SER A 667 46.46 8.67 -7.41
C SER A 667 45.48 8.59 -8.58
N PHE A 668 45.79 7.72 -9.55
CA PHE A 668 44.92 7.36 -10.67
C PHE A 668 44.51 5.90 -10.55
N SER A 669 43.27 5.60 -10.94
CA SER A 669 42.83 4.24 -11.25
C SER A 669 42.61 4.10 -12.75
N LEU A 670 43.22 3.09 -13.36
CA LEU A 670 43.08 2.74 -14.78
C LEU A 670 42.40 1.38 -14.89
N MET A 671 41.26 1.37 -15.57
CA MET A 671 40.65 0.14 -16.06
C MET A 671 41.14 -0.19 -17.46
N VAL A 672 41.48 -1.46 -17.67
CA VAL A 672 41.71 -2.05 -19.00
C VAL A 672 40.78 -3.25 -19.14
N ASP A 673 39.92 -3.21 -20.15
CA ASP A 673 38.89 -4.24 -20.42
C ASP A 673 37.95 -4.48 -19.22
N ASP A 674 37.53 -3.37 -18.58
CA ASP A 674 36.68 -3.34 -17.37
C ASP A 674 37.32 -4.04 -16.14
N VAL A 675 38.65 -4.12 -16.11
CA VAL A 675 39.45 -4.62 -14.97
C VAL A 675 40.44 -3.56 -14.52
N GLU A 676 40.49 -3.24 -13.23
CA GLU A 676 41.51 -2.35 -12.68
C GLU A 676 42.92 -2.95 -12.85
N ARG A 677 43.79 -2.27 -13.61
CA ARG A 677 45.17 -2.72 -13.88
C ARG A 677 46.24 -1.82 -13.28
N LEU A 678 45.88 -0.61 -12.87
CA LEU A 678 46.81 0.31 -12.24
C LEU A 678 46.07 1.19 -11.25
N ALA A 679 46.57 1.23 -10.01
CA ALA A 679 46.13 2.10 -8.94
C ALA A 679 47.36 2.79 -8.35
N SER A 680 47.81 3.88 -8.97
CA SER A 680 49.06 4.56 -8.59
C SER A 680 49.13 6.00 -9.12
N ASN A 681 50.17 6.75 -8.76
CA ASN A 681 50.46 8.09 -9.29
C ASN A 681 51.22 8.08 -10.64
N ALA A 682 51.31 6.93 -11.31
CA ALA A 682 51.90 6.85 -12.64
C ALA A 682 51.08 7.67 -13.66
N LEU A 683 51.76 8.23 -14.67
CA LEU A 683 51.14 9.01 -15.75
C LEU A 683 51.11 8.24 -17.08
N ASN A 684 51.52 6.98 -17.08
CA ASN A 684 51.55 6.13 -18.26
C ASN A 684 51.34 4.66 -17.91
N TYR A 685 50.96 3.88 -18.93
CA TYR A 685 50.76 2.44 -18.85
C TYR A 685 51.24 1.75 -20.13
N SER A 686 51.97 0.64 -19.96
CA SER A 686 52.52 -0.15 -21.06
C SER A 686 51.50 -1.17 -21.56
N LEU A 687 51.31 -1.24 -22.89
CA LEU A 687 50.36 -2.16 -23.50
C LEU A 687 50.97 -3.53 -23.81
N ALA A 688 52.15 -3.83 -23.27
CA ALA A 688 52.92 -4.99 -23.66
C ALA A 688 52.35 -6.35 -23.27
N LEU A 689 51.46 -6.38 -22.27
CA LEU A 689 50.79 -7.61 -21.82
C LEU A 689 49.41 -7.81 -22.46
N LEU A 690 48.97 -6.90 -23.34
CA LEU A 690 47.67 -6.99 -23.99
C LEU A 690 47.69 -7.91 -25.21
N GLN A 691 46.58 -8.61 -25.43
CA GLN A 691 46.44 -9.59 -26.49
C GLN A 691 46.28 -8.88 -27.85
N PRO A 692 47.18 -9.11 -28.83
CA PRO A 692 47.03 -8.49 -30.14
C PRO A 692 45.83 -9.08 -30.90
N GLY A 693 45.18 -8.25 -31.72
CA GLY A 693 44.12 -8.69 -32.64
C GLY A 693 42.71 -8.69 -32.07
N ILE A 694 42.51 -8.21 -30.84
CA ILE A 694 41.20 -7.93 -30.23
C ILE A 694 41.14 -6.45 -29.82
N PRO A 695 39.94 -5.85 -29.71
CA PRO A 695 39.80 -4.51 -29.16
C PRO A 695 40.14 -4.47 -27.67
N HIS A 696 40.70 -3.37 -27.20
CA HIS A 696 40.95 -3.08 -25.78
C HIS A 696 40.33 -1.74 -25.36
N PHE A 697 39.71 -1.72 -24.19
CA PHE A 697 38.98 -0.57 -23.66
C PHE A 697 39.70 0.03 -22.45
N PHE A 698 39.88 1.35 -22.42
CA PHE A 698 40.63 2.05 -21.37
C PHE A 698 39.78 3.14 -20.71
N ARG A 699 39.72 3.15 -19.38
CA ARG A 699 39.06 4.22 -18.61
C ARG A 699 39.95 4.68 -17.48
N LEU A 700 39.92 5.98 -17.18
CA LEU A 700 40.70 6.60 -16.12
C LEU A 700 39.77 7.26 -15.10
N ALA A 701 40.11 7.13 -13.83
CA ALA A 701 39.53 7.90 -12.74
C ALA A 701 40.64 8.52 -11.89
N PHE A 702 40.36 9.67 -11.27
CA PHE A 702 41.15 10.12 -10.13
C PHE A 702 40.81 9.25 -8.92
N SER A 703 41.73 9.13 -7.97
CA SER A 703 41.54 8.38 -6.74
C SER A 703 42.14 9.14 -5.55
N SER A 704 41.51 8.98 -4.39
CA SER A 704 41.93 9.57 -3.11
C SER A 704 41.83 8.49 -2.04
N ASP A 705 42.91 8.25 -1.28
CA ASP A 705 42.96 7.22 -0.23
C ASP A 705 42.52 5.81 -0.71
N GLY A 706 42.74 5.52 -2.00
CA GLY A 706 42.37 4.24 -2.62
C GLY A 706 40.90 4.11 -3.05
N VAL A 707 40.12 5.20 -3.00
CA VAL A 707 38.76 5.25 -3.53
C VAL A 707 38.75 6.02 -4.85
N SER A 708 38.36 5.36 -5.93
CA SER A 708 38.22 6.00 -7.24
C SER A 708 36.99 6.92 -7.29
N GLY A 709 37.14 8.07 -7.95
CA GLY A 709 36.02 8.85 -8.45
C GLY A 709 35.41 8.24 -9.72
N ASP A 710 34.71 9.05 -10.50
CA ASP A 710 34.05 8.64 -11.73
C ASP A 710 35.07 8.32 -12.82
N TYR A 711 34.81 7.27 -13.58
CA TYR A 711 35.65 6.89 -14.70
C TYR A 711 35.31 7.71 -15.95
N THR A 712 36.29 7.99 -16.79
CA THR A 712 36.04 8.49 -18.14
C THR A 712 35.29 7.46 -18.98
N ARG A 713 34.59 7.91 -20.03
CA ARG A 713 34.18 6.98 -21.11
C ARG A 713 35.38 6.30 -21.77
N ALA A 714 35.14 5.11 -22.34
CA ALA A 714 36.21 4.26 -22.84
C ALA A 714 36.95 4.88 -24.03
N ALA A 715 38.27 5.00 -23.91
CA ALA A 715 39.15 5.07 -25.07
C ALA A 715 39.36 3.66 -25.61
N ILE A 716 39.54 3.51 -26.93
CA ILE A 716 39.52 2.19 -27.56
C ILE A 716 40.75 2.00 -28.44
N VAL A 717 41.47 0.91 -28.24
CA VAL A 717 42.37 0.36 -29.26
C VAL A 717 41.60 -0.71 -30.00
N LEU A 718 41.32 -0.50 -31.29
CA LEU A 718 40.62 -1.49 -32.11
C LEU A 718 41.54 -2.69 -32.44
N ALA A 719 40.93 -3.82 -32.84
CA ALA A 719 41.64 -5.02 -33.26
C ALA A 719 42.67 -4.78 -34.40
N ASN A 720 42.47 -3.74 -35.21
CA ASN A 720 43.39 -3.32 -36.27
C ASN A 720 44.54 -2.41 -35.78
N GLY A 721 44.64 -2.16 -34.47
CA GLY A 721 45.65 -1.31 -33.84
C GLY A 721 45.39 0.20 -33.91
N SER A 722 44.23 0.65 -34.42
CA SER A 722 43.86 2.06 -34.41
C SER A 722 43.28 2.52 -33.07
N TRP A 723 43.48 3.79 -32.72
CA TRP A 723 43.01 4.41 -31.48
C TRP A 723 41.77 5.27 -31.71
N ILE A 724 40.81 5.17 -30.80
CA ILE A 724 39.62 6.03 -30.73
C ILE A 724 39.68 6.78 -29.39
N ASP A 725 39.59 8.10 -29.49
CA ASP A 725 39.57 8.98 -28.31
C ASP A 725 38.30 8.77 -27.48
N PRO A 726 38.40 8.85 -26.14
CA PRO A 726 37.24 8.69 -25.27
C PRO A 726 36.23 9.82 -25.51
N PRO A 727 34.93 9.51 -25.61
CA PRO A 727 33.90 10.55 -25.63
C PRO A 727 33.90 11.37 -24.32
N SER A 728 33.41 12.61 -24.37
CA SER A 728 33.35 13.46 -23.17
C SER A 728 32.38 12.94 -22.11
N GLY A 729 32.69 13.09 -20.82
CA GLY A 729 31.79 12.72 -19.72
C GLY A 729 32.21 11.43 -19.01
N ALA A 730 31.51 11.14 -17.92
CA ALA A 730 31.76 9.96 -17.10
C ALA A 730 31.13 8.70 -17.72
N SER A 731 31.76 7.57 -17.43
CA SER A 731 31.22 6.21 -17.56
C SER A 731 31.06 5.68 -16.15
N GLU A 732 29.98 4.93 -15.96
CA GLU A 732 29.66 4.16 -14.76
C GLU A 732 29.96 2.68 -14.98
#